data_AF-A0A6C1PEG9-F1
#
_entry.id   AF-A0A6C1PEG9-F1
#
_cell.length_a   1.000
_cell.length_b   1.000
_cell.length_c   1.000
_cell.angle_alpha   90.00
_cell.angle_beta   90.00
_cell.angle_gamma   90.00
#
_symmetry.space_group_name_H-M   'P 1'
#
loop_
_entity.id
_entity.type
_entity.pdbx_description
1 polymer ?
#
loop_
_entity_poly.entity_id
_entity_poly.type
_entity_poly.pdbx_seq_one_letter_code
_entity_poly.pdbx_strand_id
1 'polypeptide(L)'
;MGKVGRVKVGFSRAMQMLIPYVKRRVMGQVRSVALIVAYLIVFQLLVLQMPIAGAGSAALGIVLVIFGLTFFMEGLMIGLMPLGELLGVQLPQKTTLTVILAFAFVLGIGATFAEPAIGVLRLAGSSVRPWEAPLLFFFLNEGTTILVASVGIGVGIAVLFGMLRFMYSWSLKPFLFTLIPVLLALTIIAFFIPNMRTISGLAWDTGGVTTGPVTVPLVLALGIGISRMSSSSDEGGGGFGVVTLASAFPIIMVLSVGFVLNATMPQPASPEQFFAADPTRLERVFGSGRNIERYIWGSDRSTQIATAYYGDNATASARYREIRTSDQLRAEILGPEDGAQGDGGYDLKALFMANGIGALQAILPLTGLLLLVFFFVVRERLPNPDEIALGIGLAVVGMALFSGGIELGLANMGRQVGSSLPVLYQAVEDEANVTQFTGFDDQIVREAIRPDGVVSRFIFVDDQKGIRAIPYDPDAYDRSTDTYRYVPRIGPLFPGDGDGLSPGLLLVLLFAFIMGYAATLAEPALNALGMTVEDITAGVFKKSVLMQTVAIGVAVGITVGIMKILWDIPLIYILLPPYVVLMIMTAVSSEDYVDIAWDSAGVTTGPVTVPLVLALGLGIGSQVGIVEGFGILSAASVFPIMSVLLVGLVVTARRRKAHSHRAAGEAR
;
A
#
# COMPACT_ATOMS: atom_id res chain seq x y z
N MET A 1 26.93 -35.49 16.10
CA MET A 1 26.03 -35.10 17.20
C MET A 1 25.03 -36.23 17.43
N GLY A 2 24.93 -36.75 18.65
CA GLY A 2 24.01 -37.83 19.00
C GLY A 2 22.55 -37.41 18.84
N LYS A 3 21.68 -38.34 18.42
CA LYS A 3 20.23 -38.13 18.34
C LYS A 3 19.73 -37.66 19.71
N VAL A 4 19.36 -36.38 19.82
CA VAL A 4 18.65 -35.85 20.99
C VAL A 4 17.39 -36.69 21.13
N GLY A 5 17.27 -37.45 22.22
CA GLY A 5 16.12 -38.31 22.46
C GLY A 5 14.84 -37.48 22.45
N ARG A 6 13.87 -37.85 21.60
CA ARG A 6 12.55 -37.19 21.58
C ARG A 6 11.94 -37.27 22.98
N VAL A 7 11.84 -36.14 23.67
CA VAL A 7 11.20 -36.05 24.98
C VAL A 7 9.71 -36.26 24.77
N LYS A 8 9.16 -37.38 25.27
CA LYS A 8 7.71 -37.61 25.26
C LYS A 8 7.07 -36.73 26.34
N VAL A 9 6.57 -35.58 25.92
CA VAL A 9 5.82 -34.66 26.79
C VAL A 9 4.33 -34.99 26.67
N GLY A 10 3.64 -35.22 27.79
CA GLY A 10 2.18 -35.40 27.77
C GLY A 10 1.46 -34.12 27.34
N PHE A 11 0.27 -34.23 26.73
CA PHE A 11 -0.50 -33.09 26.18
C PHE A 11 -0.63 -31.91 27.16
N SER A 12 -0.90 -32.19 28.43
CA SER A 12 -1.00 -31.15 29.47
C SER A 12 0.32 -30.38 29.68
N ARG A 13 1.46 -31.08 29.73
CA ARG A 13 2.79 -30.44 29.85
C ARG A 13 3.18 -29.70 28.57
N ALA A 14 2.86 -30.26 27.40
CA ALA A 14 3.10 -29.58 26.12
C ALA A 14 2.31 -28.27 26.04
N MET A 15 1.05 -28.28 26.47
CA MET A 15 0.20 -27.09 26.51
C MET A 15 0.68 -26.07 27.55
N GLN A 16 1.19 -26.52 28.70
CA GLN A 16 1.82 -25.64 29.70
C GLN A 16 3.07 -24.93 29.17
N MET A 17 3.81 -25.53 28.23
CA MET A 17 4.95 -24.89 27.57
C MET A 17 4.52 -23.97 26.41
N LEU A 18 3.52 -24.38 25.63
CA LEU A 18 3.04 -23.64 24.47
C LEU A 18 2.20 -22.42 24.83
N ILE A 19 1.32 -22.49 25.83
CA ILE A 19 0.43 -21.37 26.19
C ILE A 19 1.22 -20.09 26.51
N PRO A 20 2.27 -20.10 27.36
CA PRO A 20 3.05 -18.89 27.63
C PRO A 20 3.73 -18.32 26.38
N TYR A 21 4.19 -19.20 25.48
CA TYR A 21 4.81 -18.82 24.22
C TYR A 21 3.80 -18.13 23.29
N VAL A 22 2.69 -18.81 23.00
CA VAL A 22 1.60 -18.30 22.14
C VAL A 22 1.04 -17.01 22.72
N LYS A 23 0.79 -16.97 24.03
CA LYS A 23 0.31 -15.76 24.72
C LYS A 23 1.27 -14.59 24.54
N ARG A 24 2.59 -14.81 24.64
CA ARG A 24 3.59 -13.75 24.43
C ARG A 24 3.56 -13.22 22.99
N ARG A 25 3.47 -14.12 22.00
CA ARG A 25 3.39 -13.74 20.57
C ARG A 25 2.11 -12.97 20.25
N VAL A 26 0.95 -13.51 20.63
CA VAL A 26 -0.36 -12.86 20.41
C VAL A 26 -0.42 -11.51 21.12
N MET A 27 0.00 -11.42 22.38
CA MET A 27 0.00 -10.15 23.11
C MET A 27 0.94 -9.11 22.47
N GLY A 28 2.02 -9.54 21.84
CA GLY A 28 2.87 -8.67 21.01
C GLY A 28 2.10 -8.07 19.83
N GLN A 29 1.35 -8.90 19.10
CA GLN A 29 0.53 -8.43 17.97
C GLN A 29 -0.65 -7.56 18.42
N VAL A 30 -1.31 -7.93 19.52
CA VAL A 30 -2.38 -7.11 20.13
C VAL A 30 -1.84 -5.72 20.45
N ARG A 31 -0.70 -5.61 21.15
CA ARG A 31 -0.11 -4.30 21.49
C ARG A 31 0.23 -3.47 20.25
N SER A 32 0.70 -4.13 19.20
CA SER A 32 1.08 -3.49 17.94
C SER A 32 -0.16 -2.89 17.26
N VAL A 33 -1.22 -3.68 17.10
CA VAL A 33 -2.44 -3.24 16.39
C VAL A 33 -3.36 -2.36 17.26
N ALA A 34 -3.39 -2.58 18.57
CA ALA A 34 -4.31 -1.90 19.49
C ALA A 34 -4.12 -0.38 19.52
N LEU A 35 -2.87 0.11 19.41
CA LEU A 35 -2.62 1.56 19.41
C LEU A 35 -3.29 2.24 18.21
N ILE A 36 -3.15 1.66 17.02
CA ILE A 36 -3.74 2.18 15.78
C ILE A 36 -5.26 2.07 15.84
N VAL A 37 -5.78 0.91 16.22
CA VAL A 37 -7.24 0.68 16.29
C VAL A 37 -7.89 1.62 17.30
N ALA A 38 -7.32 1.74 18.51
CA ALA A 38 -7.82 2.66 19.52
C ALA A 38 -7.80 4.11 19.02
N TYR A 39 -6.71 4.51 18.35
CA TYR A 39 -6.59 5.83 17.76
C TYR A 39 -7.67 6.10 16.70
N LEU A 40 -7.88 5.17 15.76
CA LEU A 40 -8.91 5.31 14.73
C LEU A 40 -10.32 5.36 15.33
N ILE A 41 -10.64 4.51 16.31
CA ILE A 41 -11.93 4.50 16.99
C ILE A 41 -12.18 5.83 17.72
N VAL A 42 -11.19 6.29 18.50
CA VAL A 42 -11.30 7.56 19.25
C VAL A 42 -11.49 8.73 18.30
N PHE A 43 -10.71 8.78 17.21
CA PHE A 43 -10.84 9.83 16.22
C PHE A 43 -12.21 9.80 15.53
N GLN A 44 -12.66 8.62 15.10
CA GLN A 44 -13.94 8.47 14.42
C GLN A 44 -15.15 8.83 15.30
N LEU A 45 -15.14 8.39 16.57
CA LEU A 45 -16.25 8.63 17.49
C LEU A 45 -16.24 10.04 18.10
N LEU A 46 -15.07 10.56 18.51
CA LEU A 46 -14.99 11.84 19.21
C LEU A 46 -14.79 13.02 18.28
N VAL A 47 -13.98 12.87 17.23
CA VAL A 47 -13.63 13.98 16.32
C VAL A 47 -14.58 14.05 15.15
N LEU A 48 -14.77 12.94 14.42
CA LEU A 48 -15.68 12.91 13.27
C LEU A 48 -17.15 12.81 13.68
N GLN A 49 -17.44 12.40 14.93
CA GLN A 49 -18.80 12.19 15.44
C GLN A 49 -19.63 11.24 14.57
N MET A 50 -18.96 10.27 13.94
CA MET A 50 -19.59 9.30 13.04
C MET A 50 -19.55 7.90 13.65
N PRO A 51 -20.64 7.11 13.56
CA PRO A 51 -20.60 5.71 13.95
C PRO A 51 -19.69 4.90 13.02
N ILE A 52 -19.12 3.83 13.56
CA ILE A 52 -18.32 2.88 12.77
C ILE A 52 -19.27 2.02 11.94
N ALA A 53 -19.23 2.17 10.63
CA ALA A 53 -20.05 1.39 9.72
C ALA A 53 -19.53 -0.05 9.73
N GLY A 54 -20.41 -1.03 9.93
CA GLY A 54 -19.98 -2.43 10.03
C GLY A 54 -19.04 -2.69 11.21
N ALA A 55 -19.27 -2.07 12.38
CA ALA A 55 -18.42 -2.27 13.56
C ALA A 55 -18.15 -3.75 13.90
N GLY A 56 -19.12 -4.64 13.67
CA GLY A 56 -18.95 -6.09 13.85
C GLY A 56 -17.96 -6.72 12.87
N SER A 57 -18.04 -6.40 11.58
CA SER A 57 -17.07 -6.87 10.57
C SER A 57 -15.70 -6.26 10.79
N ALA A 58 -15.62 -4.98 11.19
CA ALA A 58 -14.36 -4.33 11.54
C ALA A 58 -13.68 -5.01 12.74
N ALA A 59 -14.43 -5.29 13.81
CA ALA A 59 -13.92 -5.99 14.99
C ALA A 59 -13.46 -7.42 14.66
N LEU A 60 -14.24 -8.17 13.88
CA LEU A 60 -13.85 -9.48 13.39
C LEU A 60 -12.57 -9.39 12.55
N GLY A 61 -12.49 -8.42 11.63
CA GLY A 61 -11.32 -8.17 10.81
C GLY A 61 -10.07 -7.91 11.64
N ILE A 62 -10.15 -7.06 12.67
CA ILE A 62 -9.03 -6.78 13.58
C ILE A 62 -8.57 -8.05 14.31
N VAL A 63 -9.50 -8.89 14.80
CA VAL A 63 -9.16 -10.16 15.44
C VAL A 63 -8.45 -11.09 14.45
N LEU A 64 -8.95 -11.20 13.22
CA LEU A 64 -8.34 -11.98 12.15
C LEU A 64 -6.94 -11.46 11.77
N VAL A 65 -6.72 -10.14 11.73
CA VAL A 65 -5.39 -9.55 11.51
C VAL A 65 -4.44 -9.96 12.63
N ILE A 66 -4.84 -9.87 13.90
CA ILE A 66 -3.98 -10.19 15.04
C ILE A 66 -3.56 -11.66 15.02
N PHE A 67 -4.51 -12.58 14.85
CA PHE A 67 -4.21 -14.02 14.80
C PHE A 67 -3.50 -14.42 13.50
N GLY A 68 -3.93 -13.86 12.37
CA GLY A 68 -3.34 -14.10 11.05
C GLY A 68 -1.88 -13.67 11.01
N LEU A 69 -1.58 -12.44 11.42
CA LEU A 69 -0.20 -11.92 11.52
C LEU A 69 0.63 -12.75 12.51
N THR A 70 0.06 -13.20 13.62
CA THR A 70 0.74 -14.07 14.58
C THR A 70 1.16 -15.40 13.94
N PHE A 71 0.22 -16.13 13.35
CA PHE A 71 0.51 -17.42 12.72
C PHE A 71 1.42 -17.27 11.50
N PHE A 72 1.22 -16.19 10.73
CA PHE A 72 1.99 -15.93 9.54
C PHE A 72 3.47 -15.67 9.85
N MET A 73 3.75 -14.72 10.74
CA MET A 73 5.13 -14.39 11.12
C MET A 73 5.81 -15.58 11.81
N GLU A 74 5.10 -16.31 12.65
CA GLU A 74 5.62 -17.52 13.30
C GLU A 74 5.92 -18.62 12.27
N GLY A 75 5.03 -18.81 11.29
CA GLY A 75 5.22 -19.74 10.19
C GLY A 75 6.43 -19.42 9.33
N LEU A 76 6.67 -18.14 9.04
CA LEU A 76 7.87 -17.67 8.33
C LEU A 76 9.15 -17.91 9.15
N MET A 77 9.14 -17.61 10.45
CA MET A 77 10.30 -17.78 11.33
C MET A 77 10.69 -19.26 11.55
N ILE A 78 9.72 -20.17 11.59
CA ILE A 78 9.97 -21.60 11.79
C ILE A 78 10.24 -22.31 10.44
N GLY A 79 9.57 -21.87 9.37
CA GLY A 79 9.58 -22.54 8.06
C GLY A 79 10.54 -21.92 7.05
N LEU A 80 10.12 -20.81 6.43
CA LEU A 80 10.77 -20.24 5.25
C LEU A 80 12.12 -19.58 5.56
N MET A 81 12.24 -18.85 6.67
CA MET A 81 13.45 -18.12 7.02
C MET A 81 14.65 -19.06 7.29
N PRO A 82 14.53 -20.13 8.11
CA PRO A 82 15.62 -21.08 8.29
C PRO A 82 16.00 -21.78 6.99
N LEU A 83 15.03 -22.09 6.14
CA LEU A 83 15.30 -22.68 4.82
C LEU A 83 16.11 -21.72 3.93
N GLY A 84 15.77 -20.43 3.94
CA GLY A 84 16.54 -19.38 3.27
C GLY A 84 17.96 -19.22 3.80
N GLU A 85 18.15 -19.22 5.12
CA GLU A 85 19.49 -19.14 5.75
C GLU A 85 20.35 -20.36 5.41
N LEU A 86 19.77 -21.57 5.50
CA LEU A 86 20.45 -22.82 5.13
C LEU A 86 20.90 -22.81 3.68
N LEU A 87 20.02 -22.40 2.77
CA LEU A 87 20.39 -22.23 1.36
C LEU A 87 21.48 -21.17 1.21
N GLY A 88 21.41 -20.05 1.93
CA GLY A 88 22.42 -19.00 1.86
C GLY A 88 23.81 -19.49 2.25
N VAL A 89 23.91 -20.34 3.27
CA VAL A 89 25.20 -20.91 3.71
C VAL A 89 25.69 -22.02 2.78
N GLN A 90 24.80 -22.91 2.32
CA GLN A 90 25.20 -24.13 1.62
C GLN A 90 25.38 -23.93 0.12
N LEU A 91 24.60 -23.04 -0.49
CA LEU A 91 24.54 -22.87 -1.94
C LEU A 91 25.88 -22.33 -2.52
N PRO A 92 26.56 -21.33 -1.93
CA PRO A 92 27.89 -20.89 -2.39
C PRO A 92 28.97 -21.98 -2.39
N GLN A 93 28.82 -23.01 -1.55
CA GLN A 93 29.80 -24.10 -1.43
C GLN A 93 29.60 -25.21 -2.46
N LYS A 94 28.39 -25.32 -3.05
CA LYS A 94 27.96 -26.50 -3.82
C LYS A 94 27.77 -26.23 -5.31
N THR A 95 27.66 -24.97 -5.71
CA THR A 95 27.31 -24.61 -7.08
C THR A 95 28.08 -23.39 -7.61
N THR A 96 27.92 -23.10 -8.90
CA THR A 96 28.54 -21.96 -9.57
C THR A 96 27.76 -20.68 -9.32
N LEU A 97 28.45 -19.54 -9.40
CA LEU A 97 27.86 -18.19 -9.28
C LEU A 97 26.60 -18.03 -10.14
N THR A 98 26.62 -18.50 -11.39
CA THR A 98 25.48 -18.40 -12.30
C THR A 98 24.21 -19.05 -11.75
N VAL A 99 24.32 -20.20 -11.09
CA VAL A 99 23.17 -20.89 -10.48
C VAL A 99 22.68 -20.12 -9.25
N ILE A 100 23.59 -19.54 -8.47
CA ILE A 100 23.25 -18.66 -7.32
C ILE A 100 22.43 -17.47 -7.80
N LEU A 101 22.90 -16.79 -8.83
CA LEU A 101 22.25 -15.59 -9.37
C LEU A 101 20.91 -15.92 -10.04
N ALA A 102 20.83 -17.03 -10.78
CA ALA A 102 19.57 -17.49 -11.36
C ALA A 102 18.55 -17.85 -10.27
N PHE A 103 18.99 -18.55 -9.22
CA PHE A 103 18.15 -18.84 -8.06
C PHE A 103 17.69 -17.56 -7.35
N ALA A 104 18.61 -16.64 -7.07
CA ALA A 104 18.33 -15.35 -6.44
C ALA A 104 17.29 -14.53 -7.22
N PHE A 105 17.42 -14.51 -8.55
CA PHE A 105 16.48 -13.84 -9.44
C PHE A 105 15.07 -14.45 -9.37
N VAL A 106 14.96 -15.78 -9.50
CA VAL A 106 13.67 -16.48 -9.44
C VAL A 106 13.07 -16.40 -8.03
N LEU A 107 13.91 -16.42 -6.99
CA LEU A 107 13.50 -16.25 -5.61
C LEU A 107 12.88 -14.87 -5.37
N GLY A 108 13.51 -13.79 -5.86
CA GLY A 108 12.96 -12.44 -5.73
C GLY A 108 11.60 -12.28 -6.42
N ILE A 109 11.43 -12.88 -7.60
CA ILE A 109 10.13 -12.94 -8.28
C ILE A 109 9.12 -13.69 -7.41
N GLY A 110 9.46 -14.90 -6.95
CA GLY A 110 8.58 -15.72 -6.13
C GLY A 110 8.19 -15.08 -4.80
N ALA A 111 9.12 -14.39 -4.14
CA ALA A 111 8.87 -13.66 -2.91
C ALA A 111 7.86 -12.52 -3.11
N THR A 112 7.93 -11.84 -4.25
CA THR A 112 6.96 -10.77 -4.60
C THR A 112 5.55 -11.32 -4.78
N PHE A 113 5.39 -12.47 -5.44
CA PHE A 113 4.07 -13.13 -5.54
C PHE A 113 3.53 -13.58 -4.18
N ALA A 114 4.44 -13.83 -3.22
CA ALA A 114 4.08 -14.19 -1.86
C ALA A 114 3.83 -12.98 -0.94
N GLU A 115 3.98 -11.75 -1.44
CA GLU A 115 3.85 -10.54 -0.64
C GLU A 115 2.37 -10.13 -0.49
N PRO A 116 1.75 -10.23 0.72
CA PRO A 116 0.34 -9.95 0.90
C PRO A 116 -0.04 -8.49 0.59
N ALA A 117 0.89 -7.56 0.79
CA ALA A 117 0.64 -6.14 0.55
C ALA A 117 0.36 -5.81 -0.93
N ILE A 118 0.88 -6.61 -1.87
CA ILE A 118 0.60 -6.50 -3.31
C ILE A 118 -0.89 -6.76 -3.61
N GLY A 119 -1.55 -7.63 -2.85
CA GLY A 119 -2.98 -7.90 -2.99
C GLY A 119 -3.83 -6.65 -2.73
N VAL A 120 -3.40 -5.78 -1.82
CA VAL A 120 -4.15 -4.56 -1.47
C VAL A 120 -4.12 -3.53 -2.58
N LEU A 121 -3.02 -3.44 -3.35
CA LEU A 121 -2.97 -2.56 -4.53
C LEU A 121 -4.07 -2.92 -5.54
N ARG A 122 -4.40 -4.20 -5.70
CA ARG A 122 -5.45 -4.67 -6.63
C ARG A 122 -6.84 -4.19 -6.21
N LEU A 123 -7.10 -4.17 -4.90
CA LEU A 123 -8.38 -3.70 -4.34
C LEU A 123 -8.61 -2.21 -4.59
N ALA A 124 -7.56 -1.43 -4.86
CA ALA A 124 -7.65 -0.02 -5.18
C ALA A 124 -8.17 0.27 -6.60
N GLY A 125 -8.17 -0.72 -7.50
CA GLY A 125 -8.50 -0.53 -8.91
C GLY A 125 -9.95 -0.12 -9.20
N SER A 126 -10.88 -0.48 -8.31
CA SER A 126 -12.32 -0.21 -8.48
C SER A 126 -12.70 1.25 -8.28
N SER A 127 -11.90 2.04 -7.54
CA SER A 127 -12.17 3.46 -7.29
C SER A 127 -11.58 4.41 -8.35
N VAL A 128 -10.76 3.90 -9.26
CA VAL A 128 -10.09 4.72 -10.28
C VAL A 128 -10.99 4.87 -11.50
N ARG A 129 -11.14 6.10 -12.01
CA ARG A 129 -11.93 6.38 -13.20
C ARG A 129 -11.10 6.14 -14.47
N PRO A 130 -11.59 5.38 -15.46
CA PRO A 130 -10.81 4.97 -16.62
C PRO A 130 -10.48 6.11 -17.58
N TRP A 131 -11.31 7.15 -17.71
CA TRP A 131 -11.02 8.31 -18.56
C TRP A 131 -10.05 9.31 -17.94
N GLU A 132 -9.96 9.36 -16.60
CA GLU A 132 -9.05 10.26 -15.88
C GLU A 132 -7.65 9.66 -15.73
N ALA A 133 -7.55 8.33 -15.58
CA ALA A 133 -6.26 7.63 -15.51
C ALA A 133 -6.32 6.25 -16.19
N PRO A 134 -6.34 6.19 -17.54
CA PRO A 134 -6.51 4.93 -18.28
C PRO A 134 -5.46 3.87 -17.97
N LEU A 135 -4.18 4.29 -17.93
CA LEU A 135 -3.07 3.37 -17.67
C LEU A 135 -3.06 2.89 -16.21
N LEU A 136 -3.41 3.75 -15.25
CA LEU A 136 -3.56 3.36 -13.85
C LEU A 136 -4.72 2.37 -13.67
N PHE A 137 -5.87 2.67 -14.27
CA PHE A 137 -7.03 1.78 -14.26
C PHE A 137 -6.67 0.40 -14.84
N PHE A 138 -5.96 0.37 -15.96
CA PHE A 138 -5.48 -0.88 -16.54
C PHE A 138 -4.60 -1.66 -15.55
N PHE A 139 -3.57 -1.04 -14.98
CA PHE A 139 -2.65 -1.72 -14.06
C PHE A 139 -3.31 -2.31 -12.81
N LEU A 140 -4.40 -1.70 -12.33
CA LEU A 140 -5.08 -2.15 -11.11
C LEU A 140 -6.25 -3.11 -11.37
N ASN A 141 -6.69 -3.24 -12.63
CA ASN A 141 -7.75 -4.15 -13.05
C ASN A 141 -7.17 -5.24 -13.95
N GLU A 142 -7.43 -5.22 -15.25
CA GLU A 142 -7.03 -6.25 -16.22
C GLU A 142 -5.50 -6.47 -16.30
N GLY A 143 -4.73 -5.40 -16.19
CA GLY A 143 -3.26 -5.38 -16.22
C GLY A 143 -2.56 -5.76 -14.92
N THR A 144 -3.32 -6.18 -13.89
CA THR A 144 -2.77 -6.51 -12.56
C THR A 144 -1.65 -7.53 -12.60
N THR A 145 -1.77 -8.56 -13.45
CA THR A 145 -0.73 -9.59 -13.58
C THR A 145 0.57 -9.01 -14.15
N ILE A 146 0.47 -8.06 -15.10
CA ILE A 146 1.62 -7.35 -15.67
C ILE A 146 2.27 -6.47 -14.62
N LEU A 147 1.47 -5.76 -13.80
CA LEU A 147 1.96 -4.98 -12.68
C LEU A 147 2.78 -5.86 -11.73
N VAL A 148 2.19 -6.94 -11.21
CA VAL A 148 2.88 -7.83 -10.27
C VAL A 148 4.09 -8.50 -10.89
N ALA A 149 4.04 -8.91 -12.16
CA ALA A 149 5.19 -9.47 -12.86
C ALA A 149 6.33 -8.45 -13.00
N SER A 150 6.03 -7.19 -13.35
CA SER A 150 7.03 -6.13 -13.49
C SER A 150 7.71 -5.81 -12.15
N VAL A 151 6.92 -5.72 -11.08
CA VAL A 151 7.41 -5.57 -9.70
C VAL A 151 8.28 -6.77 -9.32
N GLY A 152 7.82 -7.99 -9.56
CA GLY A 152 8.56 -9.22 -9.25
C GLY A 152 9.88 -9.34 -10.01
N ILE A 153 9.91 -8.98 -11.29
CA ILE A 153 11.16 -8.92 -12.08
C ILE A 153 12.10 -7.88 -11.48
N GLY A 154 11.59 -6.71 -11.07
CA GLY A 154 12.37 -5.69 -10.38
C GLY A 154 13.00 -6.21 -9.08
N VAL A 155 12.22 -6.87 -8.22
CA VAL A 155 12.73 -7.51 -7.00
C VAL A 155 13.73 -8.63 -7.34
N GLY A 156 13.49 -9.44 -8.38
CA GLY A 156 14.43 -10.46 -8.84
C GLY A 156 15.79 -9.87 -9.20
N ILE A 157 15.82 -8.77 -9.97
CA ILE A 157 17.05 -8.05 -10.31
C ILE A 157 17.71 -7.48 -9.04
N ALA A 158 16.92 -6.92 -8.13
CA ALA A 158 17.42 -6.39 -6.87
C ALA A 158 18.09 -7.45 -5.99
N VAL A 159 17.47 -8.61 -5.82
CA VAL A 159 18.02 -9.72 -5.05
C VAL A 159 19.29 -10.22 -5.73
N LEU A 160 19.32 -10.33 -7.07
CA LEU A 160 20.52 -10.68 -7.83
C LEU A 160 21.69 -9.73 -7.53
N PHE A 161 21.49 -8.42 -7.66
CA PHE A 161 22.54 -7.44 -7.33
C PHE A 161 22.89 -7.42 -5.84
N GLY A 162 21.91 -7.66 -4.99
CA GLY A 162 22.10 -7.84 -3.55
C GLY A 162 23.03 -9.01 -3.24
N MET A 163 22.86 -10.15 -3.90
CA MET A 163 23.72 -11.31 -3.72
C MET A 163 25.13 -11.04 -4.26
N LEU A 164 25.27 -10.39 -5.42
CA LEU A 164 26.57 -9.97 -5.94
C LEU A 164 27.28 -9.04 -4.94
N ARG A 165 26.54 -8.05 -4.41
CA ARG A 165 27.06 -7.13 -3.40
C ARG A 165 27.58 -7.87 -2.18
N PHE A 166 26.86 -8.86 -1.66
CA PHE A 166 27.29 -9.63 -0.50
C PHE A 166 28.47 -10.56 -0.77
N MET A 167 28.50 -11.20 -1.94
CA MET A 167 29.58 -12.11 -2.28
C MET A 167 30.92 -11.37 -2.47
N TYR A 168 30.88 -10.18 -3.06
CA TYR A 168 32.07 -9.37 -3.36
C TYR A 168 32.30 -8.22 -2.37
N SER A 169 31.52 -8.13 -1.29
CA SER A 169 31.58 -7.04 -0.30
C SER A 169 31.55 -5.64 -0.92
N TRP A 170 30.72 -5.42 -1.94
CA TRP A 170 30.59 -4.08 -2.55
C TRP A 170 29.86 -3.12 -1.61
N SER A 171 30.27 -1.85 -1.61
CA SER A 171 29.54 -0.79 -0.89
C SER A 171 28.16 -0.55 -1.50
N LEU A 172 27.21 -0.03 -0.69
CA LEU A 172 25.87 0.31 -1.19
C LEU A 172 25.87 1.62 -1.99
N LYS A 173 26.78 2.55 -1.67
CA LYS A 173 26.83 3.89 -2.30
C LYS A 173 26.84 3.89 -3.83
N PRO A 174 27.65 3.08 -4.55
CA PRO A 174 27.64 3.07 -6.01
C PRO A 174 26.26 2.75 -6.60
N PHE A 175 25.52 1.84 -5.97
CA PHE A 175 24.14 1.54 -6.36
C PHE A 175 23.22 2.73 -6.13
N LEU A 176 23.35 3.44 -5.01
CA LEU A 176 22.51 4.61 -4.72
C LEU A 176 22.80 5.77 -5.66
N PHE A 177 24.08 6.07 -5.92
CA PHE A 177 24.49 7.14 -6.84
C PHE A 177 24.17 6.85 -8.31
N THR A 178 23.78 5.62 -8.65
CA THR A 178 23.33 5.25 -10.00
C THR A 178 21.81 5.13 -10.06
N LEU A 179 21.21 4.33 -9.19
CA LEU A 179 19.77 4.03 -9.22
C LEU A 179 18.90 5.24 -8.88
N ILE A 180 19.26 6.03 -7.86
CA ILE A 180 18.41 7.15 -7.42
C ILE A 180 18.35 8.26 -8.49
N PRO A 181 19.46 8.70 -9.11
CA PRO A 181 19.38 9.64 -10.22
C PRO A 181 18.59 9.10 -11.42
N VAL A 182 18.73 7.81 -11.76
CA VAL A 182 17.94 7.17 -12.83
C VAL A 182 16.46 7.19 -12.50
N LEU A 183 16.09 6.85 -11.26
CA LEU A 183 14.70 6.89 -10.78
C LEU A 183 14.12 8.30 -10.86
N LEU A 184 14.86 9.30 -10.39
CA LEU A 184 14.43 10.70 -10.46
C LEU A 184 14.29 11.16 -11.91
N ALA A 185 15.24 10.81 -12.78
CA ALA A 185 15.17 11.14 -14.21
C ALA A 185 13.94 10.51 -14.88
N LEU A 186 13.68 9.22 -14.65
CA LEU A 186 12.49 8.53 -15.18
C LEU A 186 11.19 9.15 -14.64
N THR A 187 11.17 9.55 -13.37
CA THR A 187 10.01 10.21 -12.76
C THR A 187 9.79 11.62 -13.32
N ILE A 188 10.86 12.37 -13.59
CA ILE A 188 10.79 13.67 -14.27
C ILE A 188 10.25 13.50 -15.69
N ILE A 189 10.71 12.51 -16.44
CA ILE A 189 10.18 12.22 -17.78
C ILE A 189 8.69 11.82 -17.69
N ALA A 190 8.33 10.99 -16.72
CA ALA A 190 6.95 10.56 -16.48
C ALA A 190 6.02 11.74 -16.15
N PHE A 191 6.52 12.77 -15.47
CA PHE A 191 5.73 13.96 -15.15
C PHE A 191 5.21 14.71 -16.39
N PHE A 192 5.95 14.69 -17.50
CA PHE A 192 5.55 15.37 -18.74
C PHE A 192 4.59 14.55 -19.62
N ILE A 193 4.31 13.29 -19.28
CA ILE A 193 3.42 12.42 -20.06
C ILE A 193 2.14 12.14 -19.25
N PRO A 194 0.93 12.52 -19.73
CA PRO A 194 -0.31 12.46 -18.94
C PRO A 194 -0.60 11.10 -18.30
N ASN A 195 -0.58 10.02 -19.08
CA ASN A 195 -0.76 8.66 -18.56
C ASN A 195 0.32 8.27 -17.53
N MET A 196 1.57 8.69 -17.74
CA MET A 196 2.68 8.35 -16.86
C MET A 196 2.61 9.11 -15.54
N ARG A 197 2.12 10.37 -15.57
CA ARG A 197 1.89 11.17 -14.37
C ARG A 197 0.96 10.45 -13.40
N THR A 198 -0.12 9.84 -13.91
CA THR A 198 -1.11 9.13 -13.06
C THR A 198 -0.63 7.80 -12.48
N ILE A 199 0.41 7.17 -13.04
CA ILE A 199 0.99 5.93 -12.49
C ILE A 199 2.24 6.16 -11.66
N SER A 200 2.75 7.39 -11.61
CA SER A 200 4.02 7.69 -10.94
C SER A 200 3.93 7.40 -9.44
N GLY A 201 2.81 7.76 -8.79
CA GLY A 201 2.55 7.42 -7.39
C GLY A 201 2.43 5.93 -7.16
N LEU A 202 1.72 5.21 -8.04
CA LEU A 202 1.64 3.75 -7.97
C LEU A 202 3.03 3.12 -8.06
N ALA A 203 3.83 3.53 -9.05
CA ALA A 203 5.17 2.99 -9.28
C ALA A 203 6.05 3.15 -8.04
N TRP A 204 6.09 4.36 -7.45
CA TRP A 204 6.87 4.60 -6.23
C TRP A 204 6.33 3.86 -5.01
N ASP A 205 5.00 3.77 -4.85
CA ASP A 205 4.39 3.01 -3.77
C ASP A 205 4.70 1.51 -3.88
N THR A 206 4.81 0.95 -5.09
CA THR A 206 5.18 -0.48 -5.28
C THR A 206 6.54 -0.82 -4.68
N GLY A 207 7.50 0.12 -4.67
CA GLY A 207 8.80 -0.08 -4.03
C GLY A 207 8.69 -0.29 -2.52
N GLY A 208 7.77 0.43 -1.86
CA GLY A 208 7.44 0.19 -0.45
C GLY A 208 6.65 -1.11 -0.25
N VAL A 209 5.74 -1.43 -1.15
CA VAL A 209 4.95 -2.67 -1.04
C VAL A 209 5.82 -3.93 -1.12
N THR A 210 6.93 -3.90 -1.87
CA THR A 210 7.84 -5.04 -2.02
C THR A 210 8.70 -5.37 -0.81
N THR A 211 8.79 -4.46 0.16
CA THR A 211 9.60 -4.61 1.37
C THR A 211 8.82 -5.13 2.57
N GLY A 212 7.79 -5.94 2.29
CA GLY A 212 6.91 -6.50 3.29
C GLY A 212 7.45 -7.74 4.02
N PRO A 213 6.57 -8.42 4.79
CA PRO A 213 6.93 -9.47 5.75
C PRO A 213 7.48 -10.76 5.14
N VAL A 214 7.36 -10.97 3.82
CA VAL A 214 7.93 -12.17 3.17
C VAL A 214 9.29 -11.88 2.59
N THR A 215 9.38 -10.87 1.73
CA THR A 215 10.58 -10.58 0.95
C THR A 215 11.75 -10.21 1.84
N VAL A 216 11.55 -9.29 2.79
CA VAL A 216 12.66 -8.79 3.62
C VAL A 216 13.28 -9.88 4.48
N PRO A 217 12.52 -10.64 5.30
CA PRO A 217 13.15 -11.63 6.17
C PRO A 217 13.80 -12.78 5.39
N LEU A 218 13.23 -13.17 4.25
CA LEU A 218 13.77 -14.24 3.41
C LEU A 218 15.06 -13.82 2.69
N VAL A 219 15.07 -12.64 2.07
CA VAL A 219 16.22 -12.11 1.35
C VAL A 219 17.36 -11.78 2.31
N LEU A 220 17.05 -11.23 3.49
CA LEU A 220 18.05 -11.02 4.55
C LEU A 220 18.59 -12.35 5.07
N ALA A 221 17.76 -13.36 5.33
CA ALA A 221 18.23 -14.67 5.79
C ALA A 221 19.17 -15.32 4.77
N LEU A 222 18.81 -15.28 3.49
CA LEU A 222 19.67 -15.76 2.41
C LEU A 222 20.99 -14.95 2.36
N GLY A 223 20.89 -13.62 2.41
CA GLY A 223 22.03 -12.70 2.35
C GLY A 223 23.03 -12.89 3.49
N ILE A 224 22.53 -13.00 4.72
CA ILE A 224 23.33 -13.28 5.92
C ILE A 224 24.02 -14.65 5.77
N GLY A 225 23.33 -15.66 5.26
CA GLY A 225 23.91 -16.98 5.00
C GLY A 225 25.07 -16.94 4.01
N ILE A 226 24.91 -16.22 2.88
CA ILE A 226 25.95 -16.08 1.86
C ILE A 226 27.14 -15.27 2.38
N SER A 227 26.86 -14.16 3.06
CA SER A 227 27.88 -13.25 3.59
C SER A 227 28.82 -13.97 4.58
N ARG A 228 28.26 -14.77 5.50
CA ARG A 228 29.06 -15.59 6.44
C ARG A 228 30.04 -16.54 5.77
N MET A 229 29.76 -16.95 4.53
CA MET A 229 30.60 -17.86 3.77
C MET A 229 31.61 -17.15 2.87
N SER A 230 31.30 -15.93 2.42
CA SER A 230 32.12 -15.18 1.46
C SER A 230 33.11 -14.22 2.14
N SER A 231 32.81 -13.73 3.35
CA SER A 231 33.67 -12.78 4.05
C SER A 231 34.80 -13.48 4.80
N SER A 232 36.03 -13.37 4.29
CA SER A 232 37.25 -13.52 5.09
C SER A 232 37.55 -12.18 5.79
N SER A 233 37.51 -12.16 7.13
CA SER A 233 37.95 -11.09 8.06
C SER A 233 37.11 -9.78 8.20
N ASP A 234 36.75 -9.50 9.48
CA ASP A 234 36.55 -8.22 10.19
C ASP A 234 35.72 -7.03 9.66
N GLU A 235 35.15 -7.05 8.45
CA GLU A 235 34.27 -5.95 8.00
C GLU A 235 32.79 -6.20 8.37
N GLY A 236 32.37 -5.64 9.50
CA GLY A 236 31.06 -5.83 10.17
C GLY A 236 29.81 -5.25 9.48
N GLY A 237 29.72 -5.25 8.15
CA GLY A 237 28.56 -4.72 7.40
C GLY A 237 27.69 -5.77 6.68
N GLY A 238 27.98 -7.05 6.86
CA GLY A 238 27.64 -8.11 5.89
C GLY A 238 26.18 -8.60 5.77
N GLY A 239 25.17 -7.73 5.70
CA GLY A 239 23.79 -8.19 5.45
C GLY A 239 22.74 -7.13 5.09
N PHE A 240 23.06 -5.85 5.20
CA PHE A 240 22.14 -4.74 4.88
C PHE A 240 22.38 -4.19 3.48
N GLY A 241 21.40 -3.50 2.89
CA GLY A 241 21.46 -2.82 1.59
C GLY A 241 20.62 -3.49 0.49
N VAL A 242 20.26 -4.76 0.63
CA VAL A 242 19.42 -5.44 -0.38
C VAL A 242 17.98 -4.95 -0.33
N VAL A 243 17.48 -4.62 0.86
CA VAL A 243 16.09 -4.13 1.03
C VAL A 243 15.89 -2.85 0.23
N THR A 244 16.90 -1.97 0.23
CA THR A 244 16.91 -0.75 -0.58
C THR A 244 16.91 -1.04 -2.08
N LEU A 245 17.69 -2.01 -2.55
CA LEU A 245 17.65 -2.41 -3.95
C LEU A 245 16.27 -2.99 -4.30
N ALA A 246 15.70 -3.78 -3.39
CA ALA A 246 14.41 -4.42 -3.54
C ALA A 246 13.25 -3.42 -3.62
N SER A 247 13.40 -2.20 -3.10
CA SER A 247 12.43 -1.12 -3.31
C SER A 247 12.72 -0.27 -4.55
N ALA A 248 13.98 -0.09 -4.94
CA ALA A 248 14.36 0.77 -6.07
C ALA A 248 14.07 0.17 -7.45
N PHE A 249 14.45 -1.10 -7.68
CA PHE A 249 14.28 -1.73 -9.00
C PHE A 249 12.82 -1.94 -9.43
N PRO A 250 11.87 -2.30 -8.55
CA PRO A 250 10.45 -2.36 -8.92
C PRO A 250 9.92 -1.06 -9.49
N ILE A 251 10.31 0.08 -8.92
CA ILE A 251 9.88 1.40 -9.39
C ILE A 251 10.37 1.63 -10.84
N ILE A 252 11.64 1.32 -11.12
CA ILE A 252 12.21 1.39 -12.48
C ILE A 252 11.42 0.48 -13.43
N MET A 253 11.12 -0.76 -13.02
CA MET A 253 10.41 -1.73 -13.85
C MET A 253 8.97 -1.31 -14.14
N VAL A 254 8.22 -0.84 -13.14
CA VAL A 254 6.84 -0.36 -13.32
C VAL A 254 6.80 0.86 -14.24
N LEU A 255 7.71 1.83 -14.04
CA LEU A 255 7.80 2.99 -14.94
C LEU A 255 8.18 2.57 -16.36
N SER A 256 9.14 1.66 -16.52
CA SER A 256 9.57 1.18 -17.84
C SER A 256 8.44 0.48 -18.59
N VAL A 257 7.69 -0.41 -17.92
CA VAL A 257 6.51 -1.06 -18.50
C VAL A 257 5.41 -0.03 -18.80
N GLY A 258 5.23 0.96 -17.93
CA GLY A 258 4.33 2.09 -18.16
C GLY A 258 4.65 2.84 -19.45
N PHE A 259 5.92 3.16 -19.70
CA PHE A 259 6.34 3.82 -20.95
C PHE A 259 6.05 2.98 -22.19
N VAL A 260 6.27 1.67 -22.12
CA VAL A 260 5.97 0.73 -23.23
C VAL A 260 4.46 0.68 -23.50
N LEU A 261 3.64 0.59 -22.45
CA LEU A 261 2.19 0.48 -22.60
C LEU A 261 1.52 1.80 -23.01
N ASN A 262 2.06 2.94 -22.57
CA ASN A 262 1.52 4.28 -22.85
C ASN A 262 1.30 4.53 -24.35
N ALA A 263 2.20 4.04 -25.21
CA ALA A 263 2.07 4.20 -26.67
C ALA A 263 0.80 3.56 -27.25
N THR A 264 0.21 2.60 -26.53
CA THR A 264 -0.93 1.81 -26.99
C THR A 264 -2.21 2.06 -26.22
N MET A 265 -2.16 2.92 -25.21
CA MET A 265 -3.30 3.28 -24.37
C MET A 265 -3.93 4.60 -24.83
N PRO A 266 -5.24 4.79 -24.60
CA PRO A 266 -5.85 6.11 -24.75
C PRO A 266 -5.22 7.09 -23.75
N GLN A 267 -5.25 8.38 -24.09
CA GLN A 267 -4.79 9.44 -23.18
C GLN A 267 -5.95 9.87 -22.26
N PRO A 268 -5.64 10.43 -21.07
CA PRO A 268 -6.66 10.99 -20.19
C PRO A 268 -7.43 12.10 -20.92
N ALA A 269 -8.75 12.04 -20.88
CA ALA A 269 -9.63 12.97 -21.59
C ALA A 269 -11.00 13.08 -20.89
N SER A 270 -11.88 13.94 -21.41
CA SER A 270 -13.27 13.92 -20.96
C SER A 270 -13.92 12.56 -21.27
N PRO A 271 -14.95 12.13 -20.51
CA PRO A 271 -15.61 10.84 -20.73
C PRO A 271 -16.01 10.62 -22.18
N GLU A 272 -16.63 11.62 -22.82
CA GLU A 272 -17.06 11.56 -24.21
C GLU A 272 -15.90 11.34 -25.19
N GLN A 273 -14.82 12.11 -25.04
CA GLN A 273 -13.63 11.98 -25.91
C GLN A 273 -12.91 10.65 -25.68
N PHE A 274 -12.90 10.17 -24.44
CA PHE A 274 -12.30 8.90 -24.10
C PHE A 274 -13.06 7.74 -24.74
N PHE A 275 -14.39 7.69 -24.62
CA PHE A 275 -15.20 6.62 -25.20
C PHE A 275 -15.34 6.73 -26.73
N ALA A 276 -15.13 7.91 -27.31
CA ALA A 276 -14.98 8.10 -28.76
C ALA A 276 -13.59 7.70 -29.30
N ALA A 277 -12.65 7.32 -28.43
CA ALA A 277 -11.33 6.87 -28.86
C ALA A 277 -11.39 5.55 -29.64
N ASP A 278 -10.28 5.22 -30.30
CA ASP A 278 -10.11 3.97 -31.05
C ASP A 278 -10.55 2.74 -30.19
N PRO A 279 -11.54 1.96 -30.66
CA PRO A 279 -12.05 0.78 -29.94
C PRO A 279 -10.95 -0.19 -29.53
N THR A 280 -9.89 -0.35 -30.35
CA THR A 280 -8.77 -1.25 -30.03
C THR A 280 -7.98 -0.80 -28.81
N ARG A 281 -7.91 0.52 -28.56
CA ARG A 281 -7.26 1.08 -27.38
C ARG A 281 -8.15 0.97 -26.16
N LEU A 282 -9.47 1.12 -26.32
CA LEU A 282 -10.44 0.90 -25.25
C LEU A 282 -10.48 -0.57 -24.82
N GLU A 283 -10.44 -1.51 -25.77
CA GLU A 283 -10.37 -2.94 -25.47
C GLU A 283 -9.11 -3.31 -24.69
N ARG A 284 -7.98 -2.61 -24.87
CA ARG A 284 -6.81 -2.83 -24.01
C ARG A 284 -7.03 -2.40 -22.56
N VAL A 285 -7.81 -1.34 -22.33
CA VAL A 285 -8.09 -0.84 -20.97
C VAL A 285 -9.09 -1.75 -20.25
N PHE A 286 -10.15 -2.16 -20.96
CA PHE A 286 -11.26 -2.94 -20.37
C PHE A 286 -11.15 -4.45 -20.61
N GLY A 287 -10.16 -4.91 -21.38
CA GLY A 287 -9.93 -6.32 -21.72
C GLY A 287 -10.85 -6.87 -22.82
N SER A 288 -12.10 -6.42 -22.89
CA SER A 288 -13.05 -6.86 -23.91
C SER A 288 -14.15 -5.82 -24.19
N GLY A 289 -14.73 -5.87 -25.39
CA GLY A 289 -15.91 -5.06 -25.73
C GLY A 289 -17.08 -5.23 -24.77
N ARG A 290 -17.30 -6.43 -24.23
CA ARG A 290 -18.37 -6.68 -23.24
C ARG A 290 -18.14 -5.98 -21.91
N ASN A 291 -16.89 -5.89 -21.47
CA ASN A 291 -16.56 -5.16 -20.24
C ASN A 291 -16.76 -3.65 -20.42
N ILE A 292 -16.52 -3.13 -21.63
CA ILE A 292 -16.85 -1.74 -21.98
C ILE A 292 -18.37 -1.53 -21.89
N GLU A 293 -19.17 -2.42 -22.50
CA GLU A 293 -20.63 -2.36 -22.42
C GLU A 293 -21.13 -2.45 -20.98
N ARG A 294 -20.58 -3.35 -20.16
CA ARG A 294 -20.89 -3.46 -18.73
C ARG A 294 -20.59 -2.16 -17.99
N TYR A 295 -19.48 -1.50 -18.31
CA TYR A 295 -19.10 -0.25 -17.67
C TYR A 295 -20.04 0.90 -18.08
N ILE A 296 -20.31 1.04 -19.38
CA ILE A 296 -21.18 2.10 -19.93
C ILE A 296 -22.60 1.97 -19.39
N TRP A 297 -23.16 0.76 -19.41
CA TRP A 297 -24.56 0.54 -19.07
C TRP A 297 -24.81 0.18 -17.60
N GLY A 298 -23.77 -0.25 -16.87
CA GLY A 298 -23.85 -0.58 -15.45
C GLY A 298 -23.64 0.61 -14.50
N SER A 299 -23.20 1.75 -15.02
CA SER A 299 -23.10 2.99 -14.24
C SER A 299 -24.29 3.91 -14.52
N ASP A 300 -24.72 4.68 -13.52
CA ASP A 300 -25.88 5.59 -13.55
C ASP A 300 -25.66 6.83 -14.45
N ARG A 301 -24.71 6.76 -15.40
CA ARG A 301 -24.13 7.89 -16.15
C ARG A 301 -24.37 7.80 -17.67
N SER A 302 -25.40 8.56 -18.05
CA SER A 302 -25.72 9.21 -19.33
C SER A 302 -25.70 8.42 -20.64
N THR A 303 -26.85 8.48 -21.32
CA THR A 303 -27.05 8.24 -22.76
C THR A 303 -25.97 8.88 -23.64
N GLN A 304 -25.30 9.94 -23.16
CA GLN A 304 -24.21 10.63 -23.85
C GLN A 304 -22.92 9.79 -23.97
N ILE A 305 -22.52 9.08 -22.92
CA ILE A 305 -21.33 8.20 -22.97
C ILE A 305 -21.56 7.06 -23.96
N ALA A 306 -22.75 6.46 -23.90
CA ALA A 306 -23.14 5.44 -24.87
C ALA A 306 -23.16 6.00 -26.30
N THR A 307 -23.72 7.20 -26.49
CA THR A 307 -23.72 7.87 -27.80
C THR A 307 -22.31 8.13 -28.32
N ALA A 308 -21.37 8.54 -27.46
CA ALA A 308 -19.98 8.78 -27.83
C ALA A 308 -19.26 7.48 -28.25
N TYR A 309 -19.54 6.36 -27.58
CA TYR A 309 -18.96 5.05 -27.91
C TYR A 309 -19.51 4.45 -29.20
N TYR A 310 -20.84 4.49 -29.40
CA TYR A 310 -21.48 3.93 -30.59
C TYR A 310 -21.48 4.90 -31.79
N GLY A 311 -21.03 6.13 -31.60
CA GLY A 311 -20.98 7.19 -32.61
C GLY A 311 -22.31 7.92 -32.84
N ASP A 312 -23.45 7.28 -32.55
CA ASP A 312 -24.76 7.89 -32.65
C ASP A 312 -25.77 7.37 -31.60
N ASN A 313 -26.79 8.18 -31.30
CA ASN A 313 -27.79 7.87 -30.27
C ASN A 313 -28.77 6.78 -30.70
N ALA A 314 -29.02 6.62 -32.01
CA ALA A 314 -29.96 5.62 -32.52
C ALA A 314 -29.40 4.20 -32.35
N THR A 315 -28.11 4.02 -32.63
CA THR A 315 -27.34 2.80 -32.46
C THR A 315 -27.18 2.47 -30.98
N ALA A 316 -26.84 3.46 -30.13
CA ALA A 316 -26.78 3.27 -28.68
C ALA A 316 -28.13 2.80 -28.11
N SER A 317 -29.23 3.44 -28.52
CA SER A 317 -30.59 3.08 -28.09
C SER A 317 -31.08 1.74 -28.65
N ALA A 318 -30.62 1.35 -29.85
CA ALA A 318 -30.90 0.02 -30.40
C ALA A 318 -30.16 -1.08 -29.61
N ARG A 319 -28.88 -0.84 -29.30
CA ARG A 319 -28.05 -1.77 -28.52
C ARG A 319 -28.56 -1.93 -27.10
N TYR A 320 -28.95 -0.85 -26.43
CA TYR A 320 -29.56 -0.92 -25.10
C TYR A 320 -30.85 -1.74 -25.09
N ARG A 321 -31.70 -1.59 -26.12
CA ARG A 321 -32.91 -2.41 -26.28
C ARG A 321 -32.57 -3.89 -26.46
N GLU A 322 -31.58 -4.21 -27.29
CA GLU A 322 -31.11 -5.59 -27.50
C GLU A 322 -30.66 -6.24 -26.19
N ILE A 323 -29.81 -5.54 -25.41
CA ILE A 323 -29.32 -5.99 -24.11
C ILE A 323 -30.51 -6.26 -23.17
N ARG A 324 -31.50 -5.37 -23.13
CA ARG A 324 -32.68 -5.51 -22.26
C ARG A 324 -33.62 -6.65 -22.70
N THR A 325 -33.73 -6.92 -23.99
CA THR A 325 -34.63 -7.95 -24.55
C THR A 325 -34.06 -9.37 -24.50
N SER A 326 -32.74 -9.52 -24.38
CA SER A 326 -32.09 -10.82 -24.31
C SER A 326 -31.74 -11.16 -22.87
N ASP A 327 -32.39 -12.18 -22.30
CA ASP A 327 -32.17 -12.59 -20.90
C ASP A 327 -30.69 -12.90 -20.60
N GLN A 328 -29.96 -13.46 -21.57
CA GLN A 328 -28.53 -13.76 -21.43
C GLN A 328 -27.66 -12.50 -21.39
N LEU A 329 -27.81 -11.59 -22.38
CA LEU A 329 -27.04 -10.36 -22.45
C LEU A 329 -27.38 -9.43 -21.28
N ARG A 330 -28.65 -9.41 -20.89
CA ARG A 330 -29.14 -8.66 -19.76
C ARG A 330 -28.45 -9.09 -18.48
N ALA A 331 -28.48 -10.38 -18.15
CA ALA A 331 -27.86 -10.90 -16.95
C ALA A 331 -26.34 -10.66 -16.93
N GLU A 332 -25.68 -10.71 -18.10
CA GLU A 332 -24.23 -10.53 -18.24
C GLU A 332 -23.76 -9.07 -18.16
N ILE A 333 -24.55 -8.11 -18.67
CA ILE A 333 -24.18 -6.69 -18.81
C ILE A 333 -24.85 -5.81 -17.77
N LEU A 334 -26.16 -5.98 -17.54
CA LEU A 334 -26.95 -5.15 -16.61
C LEU A 334 -27.12 -5.79 -15.23
N GLY A 335 -26.87 -7.10 -15.10
CA GLY A 335 -27.12 -7.86 -13.88
C GLY A 335 -28.60 -8.26 -13.72
N PRO A 336 -28.94 -9.03 -12.66
CA PRO A 336 -30.30 -9.52 -12.43
C PRO A 336 -31.29 -8.38 -12.13
N GLU A 337 -32.52 -8.50 -12.65
CA GLU A 337 -33.61 -7.49 -12.51
C GLU A 337 -34.15 -7.33 -11.11
N ASP A 338 -34.11 -8.39 -10.33
CA ASP A 338 -34.69 -8.39 -9.01
C ASP A 338 -33.72 -7.69 -8.07
N GLY A 339 -34.21 -6.61 -7.45
CA GLY A 339 -33.65 -5.98 -6.26
C GLY A 339 -33.53 -6.91 -5.04
N ALA A 340 -33.33 -8.21 -5.25
CA ALA A 340 -32.50 -9.01 -4.38
C ALA A 340 -31.05 -8.51 -4.52
N GLN A 341 -30.79 -7.30 -3.98
CA GLN A 341 -29.67 -7.17 -3.07
C GLN A 341 -29.90 -8.28 -2.03
N GLY A 342 -29.41 -9.48 -2.35
CA GLY A 342 -29.33 -10.56 -1.41
C GLY A 342 -28.70 -9.96 -0.17
N ASP A 343 -29.42 -10.12 0.95
CA ASP A 343 -29.04 -9.66 2.28
C ASP A 343 -27.52 -9.53 2.36
N GLY A 344 -27.03 -8.30 2.54
CA GLY A 344 -25.62 -7.91 2.46
C GLY A 344 -24.73 -8.55 3.54
N GLY A 345 -25.03 -9.79 3.92
CA GLY A 345 -24.12 -10.70 4.56
C GLY A 345 -22.98 -10.97 3.61
N TYR A 346 -21.82 -10.41 3.95
CA TYR A 346 -20.53 -10.85 3.44
C TYR A 346 -20.54 -12.38 3.32
N ASP A 347 -20.36 -12.91 2.12
CA ASP A 347 -20.12 -14.35 1.95
C ASP A 347 -18.73 -14.64 2.53
N LEU A 348 -18.70 -14.77 3.86
CA LEU A 348 -17.52 -15.05 4.65
C LEU A 348 -16.85 -16.32 4.13
N LYS A 349 -17.64 -17.30 3.67
CA LYS A 349 -17.09 -18.55 3.12
C LYS A 349 -16.37 -18.29 1.81
N ALA A 350 -16.97 -17.56 0.87
CA ALA A 350 -16.29 -17.20 -0.38
C ALA A 350 -15.03 -16.36 -0.12
N LEU A 351 -15.11 -15.38 0.78
CA LEU A 351 -13.97 -14.52 1.14
C LEU A 351 -12.83 -15.33 1.77
N PHE A 352 -13.11 -16.20 2.74
CA PHE A 352 -12.08 -17.06 3.34
C PHE A 352 -11.53 -18.10 2.36
N MET A 353 -12.37 -18.62 1.46
CA MET A 353 -11.92 -19.60 0.46
C MET A 353 -11.03 -18.94 -0.60
N ALA A 354 -11.40 -17.75 -1.07
CA ALA A 354 -10.59 -16.96 -2.01
C ALA A 354 -9.24 -16.59 -1.38
N ASN A 355 -9.24 -16.07 -0.14
CA ASN A 355 -8.02 -15.73 0.58
C ASN A 355 -7.17 -16.98 0.91
N GLY A 356 -7.80 -18.12 1.20
CA GLY A 356 -7.12 -19.41 1.41
C GLY A 356 -6.42 -19.93 0.16
N ILE A 357 -7.09 -19.86 -0.99
CA ILE A 357 -6.48 -20.22 -2.29
C ILE A 357 -5.34 -19.25 -2.62
N GLY A 358 -5.55 -17.95 -2.42
CA GLY A 358 -4.49 -16.94 -2.59
C GLY A 358 -3.27 -17.23 -1.73
N ALA A 359 -3.46 -17.58 -0.46
CA ALA A 359 -2.38 -17.94 0.45
C ALA A 359 -1.60 -19.19 0.00
N LEU A 360 -2.30 -20.21 -0.51
CA LEU A 360 -1.66 -21.40 -1.08
C LEU A 360 -0.85 -21.06 -2.34
N GLN A 361 -1.41 -20.27 -3.24
CA GLN A 361 -0.76 -19.82 -4.49
C GLN A 361 0.45 -18.90 -4.22
N ALA A 362 0.45 -18.20 -3.10
CA ALA A 362 1.57 -17.38 -2.65
C ALA A 362 2.71 -18.22 -2.05
N ILE A 363 2.42 -19.01 -1.02
CA ILE A 363 3.45 -19.66 -0.19
C ILE A 363 3.99 -20.96 -0.79
N LEU A 364 3.14 -21.78 -1.41
CA LEU A 364 3.58 -23.09 -1.91
C LEU A 364 4.56 -23.01 -3.07
N PRO A 365 4.40 -22.15 -4.10
CA PRO A 365 5.38 -22.05 -5.17
C PRO A 365 6.74 -21.58 -4.68
N LEU A 366 6.76 -20.59 -3.78
CA LEU A 366 7.99 -20.08 -3.16
C LEU A 366 8.68 -21.18 -2.35
N THR A 367 7.93 -21.89 -1.51
CA THR A 367 8.45 -23.00 -0.71
C THR A 367 8.94 -24.15 -1.60
N GLY A 368 8.19 -24.48 -2.65
CA GLY A 368 8.54 -25.50 -3.63
C GLY A 368 9.84 -25.18 -4.35
N LEU A 369 10.05 -23.91 -4.74
CA LEU A 369 11.30 -23.44 -5.31
C LEU A 369 12.48 -23.64 -4.34
N LEU A 370 12.32 -23.22 -3.08
CA LEU A 370 13.35 -23.37 -2.05
C LEU A 370 13.71 -24.85 -1.82
N LEU A 371 12.69 -25.71 -1.68
CA LEU A 371 12.88 -27.15 -1.48
C LEU A 371 13.49 -27.83 -2.70
N LEU A 372 13.12 -27.44 -3.92
CA LEU A 372 13.70 -27.96 -5.15
C LEU A 372 15.21 -27.68 -5.16
N VAL A 373 15.60 -26.43 -4.90
CA VAL A 373 17.02 -26.06 -4.87
C VAL A 373 17.75 -26.80 -3.74
N PHE A 374 17.13 -26.91 -2.57
CA PHE A 374 17.70 -27.63 -1.44
C PHE A 374 17.96 -29.12 -1.76
N PHE A 375 16.98 -29.83 -2.32
CA PHE A 375 17.12 -31.26 -2.59
C PHE A 375 17.96 -31.58 -3.83
N PHE A 376 17.84 -30.79 -4.91
CA PHE A 376 18.50 -31.12 -6.18
C PHE A 376 19.88 -30.46 -6.35
N VAL A 377 20.06 -29.23 -5.85
CA VAL A 377 21.32 -28.48 -5.97
C VAL A 377 22.20 -28.73 -4.75
N VAL A 378 21.67 -28.52 -3.55
CA VAL A 378 22.46 -28.69 -2.32
C VAL A 378 22.63 -30.16 -1.95
N ARG A 379 21.61 -30.99 -2.20
CA ARG A 379 21.60 -32.45 -1.99
C ARG A 379 21.85 -32.87 -0.54
N GLU A 380 21.29 -32.11 0.40
CA GLU A 380 21.39 -32.40 1.83
C GLU A 380 20.02 -32.77 2.44
N ARG A 381 20.03 -33.29 3.67
CA ARG A 381 18.81 -33.60 4.42
C ARG A 381 18.34 -32.36 5.16
N LEU A 382 17.04 -32.07 5.06
CA LEU A 382 16.44 -30.96 5.81
C LEU A 382 16.65 -31.16 7.32
N PRO A 383 17.22 -30.18 8.02
CA PRO A 383 17.16 -30.11 9.47
C PRO A 383 15.69 -29.95 9.90
N ASN A 384 15.23 -30.76 10.85
CA ASN A 384 13.86 -30.70 11.43
C ASN A 384 12.74 -30.52 10.38
N PRO A 385 12.53 -31.49 9.48
CA PRO A 385 11.53 -31.36 8.40
C PRO A 385 10.09 -31.21 8.92
N ASP A 386 9.82 -31.71 10.12
CA ASP A 386 8.56 -31.55 10.83
C ASP A 386 8.32 -30.11 11.28
N GLU A 387 9.35 -29.41 11.76
CA GLU A 387 9.27 -27.99 12.12
C GLU A 387 9.04 -27.14 10.86
N ILE A 388 9.78 -27.40 9.79
CA ILE A 388 9.65 -26.65 8.52
C ILE A 388 8.24 -26.83 7.94
N ALA A 389 7.73 -28.07 7.90
CA ALA A 389 6.37 -28.36 7.41
C ALA A 389 5.29 -27.67 8.27
N LEU A 390 5.46 -27.68 9.60
CA LEU A 390 4.58 -26.94 10.51
C LEU A 390 4.64 -25.43 10.22
N GLY A 391 5.84 -24.87 10.04
CA GLY A 391 6.04 -23.46 9.72
C GLY A 391 5.34 -23.05 8.42
N ILE A 392 5.48 -23.84 7.35
CA ILE A 392 4.78 -23.62 6.07
C ILE A 392 3.25 -23.66 6.27
N GLY A 393 2.74 -24.64 7.02
CA GLY A 393 1.31 -24.75 7.31
C GLY A 393 0.78 -23.54 8.08
N LEU A 394 1.51 -23.08 9.10
CA LEU A 394 1.18 -21.88 9.86
C LEU A 394 1.24 -20.62 8.99
N ALA A 395 2.20 -20.53 8.06
CA ALA A 395 2.32 -19.40 7.14
C ALA A 395 1.11 -19.30 6.20
N VAL A 396 0.66 -20.42 5.63
CA VAL A 396 -0.52 -20.46 4.75
C VAL A 396 -1.79 -20.06 5.52
N VAL A 397 -2.03 -20.67 6.69
CA VAL A 397 -3.21 -20.34 7.52
C VAL A 397 -3.16 -18.89 7.99
N GLY A 398 -1.99 -18.43 8.44
CA GLY A 398 -1.78 -17.07 8.88
C GLY A 398 -2.04 -16.06 7.78
N MET A 399 -1.52 -16.28 6.57
CA MET A 399 -1.73 -15.41 5.43
C MET A 399 -3.21 -15.33 5.03
N ALA A 400 -3.93 -16.47 4.99
CA ALA A 400 -5.35 -16.49 4.67
C ALA A 400 -6.19 -15.68 5.67
N LEU A 401 -5.95 -15.84 6.97
CA LEU A 401 -6.62 -15.09 8.02
C LEU A 401 -6.25 -13.60 7.97
N PHE A 402 -4.97 -13.31 7.72
CA PHE A 402 -4.44 -11.95 7.68
C PHE A 402 -5.02 -11.14 6.52
N SER A 403 -5.02 -11.70 5.29
CA SER A 403 -5.58 -11.02 4.11
C SER A 403 -7.08 -10.76 4.26
N GLY A 404 -7.85 -11.75 4.73
CA GLY A 404 -9.28 -11.55 5.03
C GLY A 404 -9.51 -10.54 6.17
N GLY A 405 -8.63 -10.52 7.17
CA GLY A 405 -8.68 -9.56 8.25
C GLY A 405 -8.42 -8.11 7.82
N ILE A 406 -7.48 -7.88 6.89
CA ILE A 406 -7.23 -6.55 6.32
C ILE A 406 -8.47 -6.02 5.61
N GLU A 407 -9.08 -6.86 4.76
CA GLU A 407 -10.23 -6.50 3.93
C GLU A 407 -11.46 -6.13 4.78
N LEU A 408 -11.73 -6.93 5.82
CA LEU A 408 -12.86 -6.70 6.73
C LEU A 408 -12.59 -5.59 7.77
N GLY A 409 -11.33 -5.42 8.17
CA GLY A 409 -10.91 -4.58 9.30
C GLY A 409 -10.17 -3.31 8.89
N LEU A 410 -8.85 -3.37 8.90
CA LEU A 410 -7.97 -2.19 8.84
C LEU A 410 -8.14 -1.38 7.54
N ALA A 411 -8.29 -2.02 6.38
CA ALA A 411 -8.46 -1.30 5.11
C ALA A 411 -9.85 -0.65 5.02
N ASN A 412 -10.89 -1.29 5.59
CA ASN A 412 -12.21 -0.69 5.65
C ASN A 412 -12.22 0.54 6.58
N MET A 413 -11.67 0.42 7.79
CA MET A 413 -11.53 1.55 8.71
C MET A 413 -10.70 2.69 8.10
N GLY A 414 -9.59 2.36 7.43
CA GLY A 414 -8.76 3.34 6.72
C GLY A 414 -9.53 4.10 5.65
N ARG A 415 -10.31 3.39 4.82
CA ARG A 415 -11.17 4.01 3.80
C ARG A 415 -12.25 4.88 4.43
N GLN A 416 -12.95 4.38 5.44
CA GLN A 416 -14.04 5.10 6.10
C GLN A 416 -13.53 6.40 6.74
N VAL A 417 -12.44 6.33 7.51
CA VAL A 417 -11.83 7.54 8.08
C VAL A 417 -11.35 8.45 6.97
N GLY A 418 -10.67 7.91 5.95
CA GLY A 418 -10.15 8.67 4.82
C GLY A 418 -11.23 9.46 4.06
N SER A 419 -12.36 8.83 3.75
CA SER A 419 -13.48 9.51 3.08
C SER A 419 -14.17 10.55 3.97
N SER A 420 -14.10 10.40 5.29
CA SER A 420 -14.72 11.36 6.22
C SER A 420 -13.78 12.51 6.61
N LEU A 421 -12.46 12.39 6.40
CA LEU A 421 -11.49 13.43 6.78
C LEU A 421 -11.73 14.78 6.09
N PRO A 422 -12.08 14.87 4.80
CA PRO A 422 -12.29 16.17 4.15
C PRO A 422 -13.43 17.00 4.78
N VAL A 423 -14.42 16.35 5.39
CA VAL A 423 -15.54 16.99 6.11
C VAL A 423 -15.05 17.89 7.26
N LEU A 424 -13.83 17.68 7.76
CA LEU A 424 -13.27 18.54 8.80
C LEU A 424 -12.99 19.96 8.31
N TYR A 425 -12.63 20.14 7.04
CA TYR A 425 -12.16 21.43 6.51
C TYR A 425 -12.93 21.95 5.30
N GLN A 426 -13.65 21.10 4.56
CA GLN A 426 -14.48 21.49 3.43
C GLN A 426 -15.85 20.78 3.48
N ALA A 427 -16.86 21.38 2.87
CA ALA A 427 -18.15 20.72 2.69
C ALA A 427 -18.02 19.64 1.61
N VAL A 428 -18.47 18.42 1.91
CA VAL A 428 -18.41 17.26 1.01
C VAL A 428 -19.82 16.84 0.62
N GLU A 429 -20.01 16.43 -0.63
CA GLU A 429 -21.29 15.95 -1.14
C GLU A 429 -21.62 14.54 -0.60
N ASP A 430 -22.81 14.39 -0.05
CA ASP A 430 -23.31 13.15 0.52
C ASP A 430 -24.20 12.43 -0.51
N GLU A 431 -23.53 11.66 -1.38
CA GLU A 431 -24.19 10.86 -2.42
C GLU A 431 -25.12 9.76 -1.85
N ALA A 432 -25.00 9.40 -0.57
CA ALA A 432 -25.85 8.37 0.02
C ALA A 432 -27.27 8.88 0.33
N ASN A 433 -27.45 10.19 0.48
CA ASN A 433 -28.74 10.81 0.85
C ASN A 433 -29.30 11.70 -0.26
N VAL A 434 -29.07 11.33 -1.53
CA VAL A 434 -29.62 12.03 -2.69
C VAL A 434 -31.14 11.98 -2.65
N THR A 435 -31.78 13.13 -2.80
CA THR A 435 -33.23 13.24 -2.93
C THR A 435 -33.57 13.69 -4.36
N GLN A 436 -34.36 12.89 -5.07
CA GLN A 436 -34.89 13.25 -6.38
C GLN A 436 -36.32 13.79 -6.24
N PHE A 437 -36.57 14.95 -6.83
CA PHE A 437 -37.89 15.55 -6.91
C PHE A 437 -38.37 15.48 -8.35
N THR A 438 -39.52 14.84 -8.57
CA THR A 438 -40.14 14.71 -9.90
C THR A 438 -41.24 15.77 -10.07
N GLY A 439 -41.40 16.31 -11.28
CA GLY A 439 -42.32 17.42 -11.55
C GLY A 439 -41.84 18.74 -10.94
N PHE A 440 -40.53 18.96 -10.90
CA PHE A 440 -39.95 20.18 -10.36
C PHE A 440 -40.19 21.37 -11.30
N ASP A 441 -40.61 22.51 -10.75
CA ASP A 441 -40.83 23.77 -11.49
C ASP A 441 -39.86 24.84 -10.97
N ASP A 442 -39.16 25.53 -11.87
CA ASP A 442 -38.17 26.57 -11.49
C ASP A 442 -38.80 27.77 -10.77
N GLN A 443 -40.11 27.97 -10.90
CA GLN A 443 -40.84 29.08 -10.28
C GLN A 443 -40.90 29.01 -8.75
N ILE A 444 -40.64 27.83 -8.17
CA ILE A 444 -40.63 27.63 -6.72
C ILE A 444 -39.31 28.08 -6.07
N VAL A 445 -38.29 28.36 -6.87
CA VAL A 445 -36.99 28.87 -6.38
C VAL A 445 -37.19 30.24 -5.75
N ARG A 446 -36.54 30.44 -4.61
CA ARG A 446 -36.55 31.70 -3.85
C ARG A 446 -35.15 32.23 -3.71
N GLU A 447 -35.03 33.56 -3.76
CA GLU A 447 -33.76 34.27 -3.60
C GLU A 447 -33.75 35.00 -2.24
N ALA A 448 -32.65 34.93 -1.52
CA ALA A 448 -32.37 35.75 -0.34
C ALA A 448 -31.04 36.47 -0.52
N ILE A 449 -30.98 37.70 -0.02
CA ILE A 449 -29.77 38.53 -0.09
C ILE A 449 -29.13 38.53 1.30
N ARG A 450 -27.86 38.14 1.36
CA ARG A 450 -27.07 38.23 2.59
C ARG A 450 -26.59 39.67 2.84
N PRO A 451 -26.23 40.04 4.08
CA PRO A 451 -25.69 41.36 4.40
C PRO A 451 -24.41 41.74 3.65
N ASP A 452 -23.68 40.76 3.11
CA ASP A 452 -22.49 40.91 2.26
C ASP A 452 -22.83 41.17 0.77
N GLY A 453 -24.11 41.23 0.41
CA GLY A 453 -24.60 41.44 -0.95
C GLY A 453 -24.69 40.16 -1.79
N VAL A 454 -24.32 39.00 -1.26
CA VAL A 454 -24.39 37.72 -1.99
C VAL A 454 -25.84 37.22 -2.04
N VAL A 455 -26.35 37.00 -3.25
CA VAL A 455 -27.68 36.40 -3.49
C VAL A 455 -27.57 34.87 -3.38
N SER A 456 -28.30 34.29 -2.43
CA SER A 456 -28.42 32.84 -2.24
C SER A 456 -29.78 32.36 -2.75
N ARG A 457 -29.79 31.29 -3.57
CA ARG A 457 -31.02 30.65 -4.08
C ARG A 457 -31.33 29.37 -3.32
N PHE A 458 -32.59 29.12 -3.00
CA PHE A 458 -33.03 27.94 -2.27
C PHE A 458 -34.47 27.54 -2.64
N ILE A 459 -34.81 26.29 -2.37
CA ILE A 459 -36.15 25.72 -2.50
C ILE A 459 -36.61 25.22 -1.13
N PHE A 460 -37.91 25.30 -0.88
CA PHE A 460 -38.51 24.74 0.33
C PHE A 460 -39.03 23.34 0.04
N VAL A 461 -38.59 22.39 0.85
CA VAL A 461 -39.01 20.99 0.80
C VAL A 461 -39.74 20.66 2.08
N ASP A 462 -40.94 20.12 1.93
CA ASP A 462 -41.70 19.54 3.04
C ASP A 462 -41.32 18.07 3.17
N ASP A 463 -40.66 17.70 4.27
CA ASP A 463 -40.29 16.31 4.58
C ASP A 463 -40.96 15.83 5.89
N GLN A 464 -40.76 14.56 6.27
CA GLN A 464 -41.34 14.00 7.50
C GLN A 464 -40.88 14.71 8.80
N LYS A 465 -39.87 15.59 8.73
CA LYS A 465 -39.33 16.40 9.83
C LYS A 465 -39.76 17.88 9.72
N GLY A 466 -40.54 18.25 8.70
CA GLY A 466 -41.12 19.57 8.47
C GLY A 466 -40.57 20.27 7.22
N ILE A 467 -40.98 21.54 7.05
CA ILE A 467 -40.54 22.36 5.92
C ILE A 467 -39.11 22.86 6.17
N ARG A 468 -38.18 22.48 5.29
CA ARG A 468 -36.78 22.94 5.30
C ARG A 468 -36.41 23.61 3.99
N ALA A 469 -35.54 24.62 4.06
CA ALA A 469 -34.95 25.22 2.88
C ALA A 469 -33.67 24.45 2.49
N ILE A 470 -33.51 24.11 1.21
CA ILE A 470 -32.30 23.52 0.65
C ILE A 470 -31.76 24.41 -0.48
N PRO A 471 -30.42 24.52 -0.65
CA PRO A 471 -29.84 25.35 -1.69
C PRO A 471 -30.24 24.86 -3.10
N TYR A 472 -30.48 25.81 -4.00
CA TYR A 472 -30.84 25.54 -5.39
C TYR A 472 -29.61 25.56 -6.29
N ASP A 473 -29.39 24.48 -7.02
CA ASP A 473 -28.35 24.34 -8.05
C ASP A 473 -29.00 24.20 -9.44
N PRO A 474 -28.82 25.18 -10.35
CA PRO A 474 -29.40 25.11 -11.70
C PRO A 474 -28.98 23.88 -12.50
N ASP A 475 -27.77 23.37 -12.28
CA ASP A 475 -27.21 22.24 -13.02
C ASP A 475 -27.77 20.89 -12.53
N ALA A 476 -28.39 20.88 -11.36
CA ALA A 476 -29.06 19.72 -10.79
C ALA A 476 -30.49 19.49 -11.32
N TYR A 477 -31.00 20.39 -12.19
CA TYR A 477 -32.32 20.29 -12.80
C TYR A 477 -32.25 19.75 -14.23
N ASP A 478 -32.83 18.58 -14.47
CA ASP A 478 -33.01 18.03 -15.82
C ASP A 478 -34.37 18.48 -16.40
N ARG A 479 -34.31 19.41 -17.36
CA ARG A 479 -35.48 19.94 -18.08
C ARG A 479 -36.15 18.94 -19.02
N SER A 480 -35.50 17.83 -19.34
CA SER A 480 -36.07 16.80 -20.22
C SER A 480 -36.96 15.80 -19.46
N THR A 481 -36.71 15.63 -18.16
CA THR A 481 -37.44 14.71 -17.28
C THR A 481 -38.16 15.40 -16.12
N ASP A 482 -38.17 16.74 -16.09
CA ASP A 482 -38.69 17.58 -15.00
C ASP A 482 -38.24 17.10 -13.61
N THR A 483 -36.98 16.67 -13.50
CA THR A 483 -36.44 16.06 -12.29
C THR A 483 -35.33 16.91 -11.71
N TYR A 484 -35.44 17.27 -10.43
CA TYR A 484 -34.39 17.95 -9.67
C TYR A 484 -33.68 16.98 -8.73
N ARG A 485 -32.35 16.90 -8.82
CA ARG A 485 -31.54 15.99 -8.02
C ARG A 485 -30.78 16.76 -6.94
N TYR A 486 -31.28 16.76 -5.72
CA TYR A 486 -30.57 17.37 -4.59
C TYR A 486 -29.57 16.42 -3.97
N VAL A 487 -28.31 16.85 -3.89
CA VAL A 487 -27.24 16.16 -3.16
C VAL A 487 -26.90 16.99 -1.91
N PRO A 488 -27.20 16.50 -0.69
CA PRO A 488 -26.87 17.22 0.54
C PRO A 488 -25.35 17.38 0.70
N ARG A 489 -24.90 18.46 1.33
CA ARG A 489 -23.49 18.69 1.67
C ARG A 489 -23.28 18.62 3.18
N ILE A 490 -22.27 17.88 3.63
CA ILE A 490 -21.92 17.71 5.05
C ILE A 490 -20.61 18.47 5.35
N GLY A 491 -20.58 19.18 6.48
CA GLY A 491 -19.42 19.98 6.92
C GLY A 491 -19.36 21.38 6.29
N PRO A 492 -18.26 22.13 6.46
CA PRO A 492 -17.08 21.79 7.26
C PRO A 492 -17.39 21.77 8.76
N LEU A 493 -16.86 20.79 9.51
CA LEU A 493 -17.02 20.73 10.97
C LEU A 493 -16.23 21.83 11.70
N PHE A 494 -15.07 22.19 11.16
CA PHE A 494 -14.20 23.23 11.71
C PHE A 494 -13.85 24.24 10.60
N PRO A 495 -14.78 25.14 10.22
CA PRO A 495 -14.55 26.15 9.19
C PRO A 495 -13.37 27.08 9.57
N GLY A 496 -12.66 27.58 8.56
CA GLY A 496 -11.63 28.60 8.74
C GLY A 496 -12.19 30.00 8.45
N ASP A 497 -11.78 30.99 9.23
CA ASP A 497 -12.28 32.37 9.14
C ASP A 497 -11.49 33.28 8.15
N GLY A 498 -10.76 32.71 7.16
CA GLY A 498 -9.99 33.47 6.17
C GLY A 498 -8.98 32.65 5.34
N ASP A 499 -8.02 33.33 4.68
CA ASP A 499 -6.97 32.75 3.79
C ASP A 499 -5.91 31.87 4.51
N GLY A 500 -6.10 31.59 5.79
CA GLY A 500 -5.18 30.78 6.61
C GLY A 500 -5.47 29.27 6.56
N LEU A 501 -4.57 28.46 7.14
CA LEU A 501 -4.81 27.03 7.38
C LEU A 501 -6.02 26.89 8.32
N SER A 502 -7.12 26.29 7.82
CA SER A 502 -8.30 26.06 8.66
C SER A 502 -7.97 25.12 9.82
N PRO A 503 -8.61 25.28 10.99
CA PRO A 503 -8.41 24.38 12.12
C PRO A 503 -8.69 22.90 11.76
N GLY A 504 -9.69 22.68 10.89
CA GLY A 504 -10.00 21.36 10.35
C GLY A 504 -8.86 20.76 9.53
N LEU A 505 -8.19 21.56 8.70
CA LEU A 505 -7.05 21.11 7.91
C LEU A 505 -5.85 20.76 8.81
N LEU A 506 -5.57 21.60 9.82
CA LEU A 506 -4.51 21.31 10.80
C LEU A 506 -4.78 19.99 11.54
N LEU A 507 -6.05 19.71 11.85
CA LEU A 507 -6.46 18.46 12.49
C LEU A 507 -6.26 17.25 11.58
N VAL A 508 -6.53 17.36 10.27
CA VAL A 508 -6.23 16.31 9.28
C VAL A 508 -4.71 16.04 9.21
N LEU A 509 -3.89 17.09 9.20
CA LEU A 509 -2.44 16.96 9.14
C LEU A 509 -1.85 16.35 10.43
N LEU A 510 -2.37 16.77 11.59
CA LEU A 510 -2.03 16.18 12.88
C LEU A 510 -2.47 14.72 12.96
N PHE A 511 -3.64 14.41 12.40
CA PHE A 511 -4.13 13.03 12.31
C PHE A 511 -3.17 12.16 11.50
N ALA A 512 -2.78 12.62 10.31
CA ALA A 512 -1.82 11.96 9.43
C ALA A 512 -0.50 11.66 10.16
N PHE A 513 0.00 12.65 10.91
CA PHE A 513 1.25 12.55 11.65
C PHE A 513 1.18 11.48 12.75
N ILE A 514 0.17 11.56 13.63
CA ILE A 514 0.01 10.63 14.75
C ILE A 514 -0.25 9.21 14.23
N MET A 515 -1.08 9.07 13.20
CA MET A 515 -1.36 7.79 12.57
C MET A 515 -0.09 7.18 11.98
N GLY A 516 0.69 7.95 11.22
CA GLY A 516 1.96 7.49 10.65
C GLY A 516 2.99 7.08 11.70
N TYR A 517 3.11 7.86 12.77
CA TYR A 517 3.96 7.54 13.90
C TYR A 517 3.52 6.23 14.58
N ALA A 518 2.23 6.09 14.90
CA ALA A 518 1.67 4.92 15.56
C ALA A 518 1.78 3.65 14.70
N ALA A 519 1.49 3.76 13.39
CA ALA A 519 1.61 2.67 12.43
C ALA A 519 3.05 2.15 12.34
N THR A 520 4.02 3.06 12.32
CA THR A 520 5.43 2.69 12.24
C THR A 520 5.93 1.98 13.51
N LEU A 521 5.49 2.42 14.69
CA LEU A 521 5.85 1.76 15.95
C LEU A 521 5.20 0.38 16.11
N ALA A 522 4.05 0.18 15.47
CA ALA A 522 3.34 -1.09 15.43
C ALA A 522 4.00 -2.10 14.48
N GLU A 523 4.91 -1.67 13.61
CA GLU A 523 5.46 -2.50 12.56
C GLU A 523 6.43 -3.57 13.11
N PRO A 524 6.10 -4.88 13.01
CA PRO A 524 6.96 -5.94 13.53
C PRO A 524 8.32 -6.01 12.84
N ALA A 525 8.37 -5.71 11.54
CA ALA A 525 9.61 -5.76 10.77
C ALA A 525 10.62 -4.71 11.26
N LEU A 526 10.16 -3.50 11.59
CA LEU A 526 11.02 -2.44 12.13
C LEU A 526 11.56 -2.78 13.51
N ASN A 527 10.73 -3.41 14.33
CA ASN A 527 11.11 -3.91 15.64
C ASN A 527 12.24 -4.96 15.54
N ALA A 528 12.15 -5.86 14.56
CA ALA A 528 13.18 -6.85 14.26
C ALA A 528 14.48 -6.18 13.79
N LEU A 529 14.41 -5.28 12.81
CA LEU A 529 15.56 -4.53 12.31
C LEU A 529 16.29 -3.80 13.45
N GLY A 530 15.55 -3.14 14.34
CA GLY A 530 16.15 -2.43 15.46
C GLY A 530 16.90 -3.33 16.44
N MET A 531 16.47 -4.59 16.62
CA MET A 531 17.23 -5.57 17.41
C MET A 531 18.52 -5.97 16.70
N THR A 532 18.44 -6.28 15.40
CA THR A 532 19.62 -6.66 14.60
C THR A 532 20.65 -5.53 14.53
N VAL A 533 20.21 -4.28 14.40
CA VAL A 533 21.09 -3.10 14.43
C VAL A 533 21.71 -2.91 15.81
N GLU A 534 20.96 -3.10 16.89
CA GLU A 534 21.51 -3.00 18.25
C GLU A 534 22.57 -4.08 18.51
N ASP A 535 22.33 -5.31 18.04
CA ASP A 535 23.26 -6.44 18.17
C ASP A 535 24.55 -6.22 17.38
N ILE A 536 24.45 -5.83 16.10
CA ILE A 536 25.62 -5.62 15.22
C ILE A 536 26.42 -4.38 15.64
N THR A 537 25.77 -3.37 16.23
CA THR A 537 26.45 -2.16 16.72
C THR A 537 26.96 -2.30 18.16
N ALA A 538 26.93 -3.49 18.75
CA ALA A 538 27.33 -3.75 20.14
C ALA A 538 26.63 -2.79 21.14
N GLY A 539 25.35 -2.49 20.92
CA GLY A 539 24.54 -1.62 21.76
C GLY A 539 24.82 -0.11 21.61
N VAL A 540 25.69 0.28 20.68
CA VAL A 540 25.96 1.70 20.38
C VAL A 540 24.70 2.39 19.85
N PHE A 541 23.99 1.71 18.95
CA PHE A 541 22.76 2.22 18.38
C PHE A 541 21.57 1.47 18.98
N LYS A 542 20.96 2.07 20.01
CA LYS A 542 19.84 1.45 20.70
C LYS A 542 18.65 1.30 19.75
N LYS A 543 17.97 0.15 19.81
CA LYS A 543 16.72 -0.11 19.09
C LYS A 543 15.70 1.00 19.28
N SER A 544 15.53 1.49 20.51
CA SER A 544 14.54 2.55 20.79
C SER A 544 14.82 3.84 20.03
N VAL A 545 16.10 4.21 19.88
CA VAL A 545 16.49 5.41 19.12
C VAL A 545 16.19 5.21 17.63
N LEU A 546 16.48 4.03 17.08
CA LEU A 546 16.13 3.70 15.69
C LEU A 546 14.63 3.84 15.46
N MET A 547 13.84 3.11 16.24
CA MET A 547 12.38 3.06 16.11
C MET A 547 11.76 4.45 16.15
N GLN A 548 12.17 5.27 17.12
CA GLN A 548 11.63 6.63 17.31
C GLN A 548 12.02 7.57 16.16
N THR A 549 13.29 7.50 15.73
CA THR A 549 13.80 8.32 14.62
C THR A 549 13.06 7.99 13.32
N VAL A 550 12.90 6.69 13.05
CA VAL A 550 12.20 6.20 11.87
C VAL A 550 10.72 6.57 11.93
N ALA A 551 10.04 6.37 13.07
CA ALA A 551 8.63 6.71 13.24
C ALA A 551 8.32 8.21 13.04
N ILE A 552 9.21 9.10 13.51
CA ILE A 552 9.07 10.54 13.26
C ILE A 552 9.23 10.84 11.77
N GLY A 553 10.22 10.24 11.11
CA GLY A 553 10.41 10.38 9.67
C GLY A 553 9.18 9.93 8.88
N VAL A 554 8.60 8.76 9.20
CA VAL A 554 7.40 8.25 8.54
C VAL A 554 6.21 9.18 8.79
N ALA A 555 6.04 9.65 10.02
CA ALA A 555 4.96 10.58 10.37
C ALA A 555 5.00 11.85 9.52
N VAL A 556 6.19 12.47 9.38
CA VAL A 556 6.39 13.62 8.49
C VAL A 556 6.09 13.24 7.04
N GLY A 557 6.61 12.10 6.57
CA GLY A 557 6.40 11.63 5.21
C GLY A 557 4.93 11.37 4.86
N ILE A 558 4.17 10.74 5.75
CA ILE A 558 2.73 10.52 5.56
C ILE A 558 1.97 11.85 5.60
N THR A 559 2.31 12.77 6.49
CA THR A 559 1.70 14.11 6.49
C THR A 559 1.93 14.83 5.15
N VAL A 560 3.16 14.81 4.63
CA VAL A 560 3.49 15.38 3.31
C VAL A 560 2.77 14.63 2.17
N GLY A 561 2.65 13.30 2.27
CA GLY A 561 1.90 12.48 1.33
C GLY A 561 0.40 12.76 1.36
N ILE A 562 -0.19 13.12 2.50
CA ILE A 562 -1.59 13.57 2.54
C ILE A 562 -1.72 14.99 1.99
N MET A 563 -0.78 15.90 2.30
CA MET A 563 -0.72 17.23 1.68
C MET A 563 -0.69 17.16 0.15
N LYS A 564 0.02 16.17 -0.42
CA LYS A 564 -0.01 15.87 -1.86
C LYS A 564 -1.43 15.72 -2.39
N ILE A 565 -2.24 14.92 -1.70
CA ILE A 565 -3.61 14.63 -2.11
C ILE A 565 -4.49 15.84 -1.84
N LEU A 566 -4.38 16.49 -0.69
CA LEU A 566 -5.27 17.62 -0.37
C LEU A 566 -5.09 18.83 -1.30
N TRP A 567 -3.88 19.03 -1.85
CA TRP A 567 -3.55 20.17 -2.72
C TRP A 567 -3.22 19.79 -4.17
N ASP A 568 -3.49 18.55 -4.59
CA ASP A 568 -3.14 18.02 -5.92
C ASP A 568 -1.70 18.33 -6.36
N ILE A 569 -0.75 18.21 -5.42
CA ILE A 569 0.66 18.52 -5.69
C ILE A 569 1.27 17.37 -6.52
N PRO A 570 1.91 17.65 -7.66
CA PRO A 570 2.64 16.62 -8.40
C PRO A 570 3.68 15.92 -7.52
N LEU A 571 3.70 14.59 -7.58
CA LEU A 571 4.59 13.74 -6.78
C LEU A 571 6.06 14.16 -6.87
N ILE A 572 6.51 14.57 -8.06
CA ILE A 572 7.91 14.96 -8.29
C ILE A 572 8.36 16.13 -7.41
N TYR A 573 7.48 17.07 -7.08
CA TYR A 573 7.83 18.20 -6.21
C TYR A 573 8.04 17.78 -4.76
N ILE A 574 7.47 16.65 -4.36
CA ILE A 574 7.62 16.08 -3.03
C ILE A 574 8.86 15.18 -2.96
N LEU A 575 9.19 14.47 -4.04
CA LEU A 575 10.32 13.54 -4.07
C LEU A 575 11.65 14.22 -4.39
N LEU A 576 11.69 15.10 -5.41
CA LEU A 576 12.95 15.60 -5.95
C LEU A 576 13.79 16.36 -4.90
N PRO A 577 13.28 17.36 -4.16
CA PRO A 577 14.10 18.12 -3.22
C PRO A 577 14.64 17.25 -2.07
N PRO A 578 13.83 16.43 -1.37
CA PRO A 578 14.33 15.55 -0.32
C PRO A 578 15.36 14.54 -0.82
N TYR A 579 15.17 13.91 -1.98
CA TYR A 579 16.15 12.96 -2.50
C TYR A 579 17.47 13.61 -2.89
N VAL A 580 17.47 14.84 -3.42
CA VAL A 580 18.72 15.57 -3.68
C VAL A 580 19.49 15.82 -2.39
N VAL A 581 18.82 16.28 -1.33
CA VAL A 581 19.43 16.46 0.00
C VAL A 581 19.95 15.14 0.54
N LEU A 582 19.18 14.07 0.38
CA LEU A 582 19.50 12.72 0.87
C LEU A 582 20.74 12.15 0.15
N MET A 583 20.91 12.39 -1.15
CA MET A 583 22.13 12.00 -1.87
C MET A 583 23.38 12.73 -1.33
N ILE A 584 23.26 14.01 -0.96
CA ILE A 584 24.35 14.76 -0.30
C ILE A 584 24.64 14.15 1.08
N MET A 585 23.61 13.89 1.89
CA MET A 585 23.79 13.28 3.21
C MET A 585 24.42 11.89 3.13
N THR A 586 24.05 11.10 2.12
CA THR A 586 24.62 9.77 1.85
C THR A 586 26.09 9.86 1.48
N ALA A 587 26.50 10.87 0.71
CA ALA A 587 27.91 11.09 0.37
C ALA A 587 28.78 11.32 1.63
N VAL A 588 28.26 12.05 2.61
CA VAL A 588 29.00 12.48 3.81
C VAL A 588 28.93 11.44 4.95
N SER A 589 28.00 10.49 4.89
CA SER A 589 27.79 9.46 5.92
C SER A 589 28.68 8.22 5.73
N SER A 590 28.97 7.47 6.80
CA SER A 590 29.68 6.18 6.69
C SER A 590 28.78 5.08 6.12
N GLU A 591 29.37 4.03 5.55
CA GLU A 591 28.64 2.89 4.97
C GLU A 591 27.65 2.28 5.98
N ASP A 592 28.06 2.04 7.23
CA ASP A 592 27.17 1.44 8.24
C ASP A 592 25.88 2.25 8.46
N TYR A 593 25.97 3.58 8.54
CA TYR A 593 24.79 4.43 8.71
C TYR A 593 23.97 4.53 7.44
N VAL A 594 24.60 4.46 6.27
CA VAL A 594 23.93 4.44 4.96
C VAL A 594 23.13 3.15 4.83
N ASP A 595 23.75 2.00 5.05
CA ASP A 595 23.11 0.68 5.01
C ASP A 595 21.92 0.61 5.96
N ILE A 596 22.07 1.05 7.22
CA ILE A 596 20.99 1.08 8.19
C ILE A 596 19.87 2.04 7.77
N ALA A 597 20.21 3.27 7.35
CA ALA A 597 19.20 4.30 7.06
C ALA A 597 18.34 3.95 5.86
N TRP A 598 18.96 3.46 4.79
CA TRP A 598 18.27 3.13 3.55
C TRP A 598 17.42 1.86 3.69
N ASP A 599 17.90 0.83 4.39
CA ASP A 599 17.09 -0.36 4.67
C ASP A 599 15.98 -0.07 5.69
N SER A 600 16.20 0.83 6.66
CA SER A 600 15.18 1.21 7.63
C SER A 600 13.91 1.74 6.98
N ALA A 601 14.03 2.45 5.85
CA ALA A 601 12.87 2.96 5.14
C ALA A 601 12.10 1.89 4.37
N GLY A 602 12.77 0.86 3.84
CA GLY A 602 12.06 -0.29 3.28
C GLY A 602 11.26 -1.02 4.36
N VAL A 603 11.76 -1.07 5.59
CA VAL A 603 11.14 -1.83 6.67
C VAL A 603 9.91 -1.14 7.31
N THR A 604 9.64 0.13 7.01
CA THR A 604 8.47 0.85 7.55
C THR A 604 7.15 0.57 6.83
N THR A 605 7.24 0.01 5.63
CA THR A 605 6.10 -0.26 4.72
C THR A 605 5.63 -1.70 4.87
N GLY A 606 5.45 -2.15 6.10
CA GLY A 606 5.06 -3.52 6.38
C GLY A 606 3.54 -3.79 6.31
N PRO A 607 3.12 -4.97 6.80
CA PRO A 607 1.78 -5.53 6.60
C PRO A 607 0.65 -4.68 7.20
N VAL A 608 0.95 -3.81 8.18
CA VAL A 608 -0.06 -2.97 8.83
C VAL A 608 -0.14 -1.59 8.18
N THR A 609 1.02 -0.96 7.93
CA THR A 609 1.10 0.41 7.41
C THR A 609 0.59 0.51 5.97
N VAL A 610 1.01 -0.40 5.08
CA VAL A 610 0.67 -0.32 3.65
C VAL A 610 -0.84 -0.33 3.40
N PRO A 611 -1.61 -1.33 3.91
CA PRO A 611 -3.04 -1.37 3.64
C PRO A 611 -3.79 -0.18 4.22
N LEU A 612 -3.40 0.26 5.41
CA LEU A 612 -4.05 1.37 6.10
C LEU A 612 -3.81 2.71 5.38
N VAL A 613 -2.56 3.00 5.03
CA VAL A 613 -2.18 4.27 4.40
C VAL A 613 -2.73 4.38 2.99
N LEU A 614 -2.71 3.29 2.21
CA LEU A 614 -3.32 3.26 0.88
C LEU A 614 -4.85 3.41 0.96
N ALA A 615 -5.50 2.69 1.87
CA ALA A 615 -6.94 2.83 2.11
C ALA A 615 -7.33 4.26 2.49
N LEU A 616 -6.54 4.90 3.35
CA LEU A 616 -6.74 6.28 3.76
C LEU A 616 -6.57 7.24 2.58
N GLY A 617 -5.48 7.11 1.81
CA GLY A 617 -5.20 7.94 0.64
C GLY A 617 -6.28 7.86 -0.43
N LEU A 618 -6.74 6.64 -0.73
CA LEU A 618 -7.85 6.41 -1.66
C LEU A 618 -9.16 7.00 -1.14
N GLY A 619 -9.45 6.85 0.16
CA GLY A 619 -10.61 7.44 0.81
C GLY A 619 -10.63 8.97 0.66
N ILE A 620 -9.52 9.63 0.98
CA ILE A 620 -9.37 11.10 0.82
C ILE A 620 -9.48 11.49 -0.65
N GLY A 621 -8.72 10.83 -1.54
CA GLY A 621 -8.69 11.15 -2.97
C GLY A 621 -10.07 11.06 -3.64
N SER A 622 -10.86 10.04 -3.27
CA SER A 622 -12.22 9.85 -3.81
C SER A 622 -13.17 11.02 -3.52
N GLN A 623 -12.96 11.71 -2.39
CA GLN A 623 -13.82 12.80 -1.92
C GLN A 623 -13.33 14.18 -2.37
N VAL A 624 -12.02 14.34 -2.58
CA VAL A 624 -11.42 15.57 -3.11
C VAL A 624 -11.45 15.60 -4.65
N GLY A 625 -11.90 14.52 -5.30
CA GLY A 625 -11.99 14.42 -6.76
C GLY A 625 -10.64 14.20 -7.44
N ILE A 626 -9.67 13.63 -6.71
CA ILE A 626 -8.32 13.37 -7.21
C ILE A 626 -8.18 11.88 -7.52
N VAL A 627 -7.85 11.62 -8.79
CA VAL A 627 -7.69 10.29 -9.38
C VAL A 627 -6.60 9.47 -8.71
N GLU A 628 -5.53 10.13 -8.28
CA GLU A 628 -4.30 9.48 -7.78
C GLU A 628 -4.17 9.63 -6.25
N GLY A 629 -4.78 8.69 -5.52
CA GLY A 629 -4.57 8.52 -4.07
C GLY A 629 -3.23 7.87 -3.68
N PHE A 630 -2.36 7.59 -4.65
CA PHE A 630 -1.04 6.99 -4.47
C PHE A 630 0.07 8.04 -4.29
N GLY A 631 1.24 7.58 -3.85
CA GLY A 631 2.43 8.38 -3.59
C GLY A 631 2.64 8.69 -2.11
N ILE A 632 1.73 8.29 -1.22
CA ILE A 632 1.90 8.51 0.23
C ILE A 632 3.05 7.65 0.76
N LEU A 633 3.15 6.37 0.34
CA LEU A 633 4.19 5.47 0.83
C LEU A 633 5.58 5.90 0.35
N SER A 634 5.66 6.49 -0.84
CA SER A 634 6.90 7.09 -1.34
C SER A 634 7.42 8.22 -0.45
N ALA A 635 6.53 9.14 -0.03
CA ALA A 635 6.87 10.20 0.90
C ALA A 635 7.19 9.62 2.30
N ALA A 636 6.44 8.60 2.72
CA ALA A 636 6.70 7.86 3.95
C ALA A 636 8.07 7.15 3.96
N SER A 637 8.75 6.98 2.82
CA SER A 637 10.05 6.32 2.71
C SER A 637 11.22 7.29 2.73
N VAL A 638 11.11 8.49 2.15
CA VAL A 638 12.25 9.42 2.03
C VAL A 638 12.65 10.08 3.36
N PHE A 639 11.68 10.48 4.18
CA PHE A 639 11.93 11.18 5.44
C PHE A 639 12.51 10.31 6.56
N PRO A 640 12.18 9.00 6.69
CA PRO A 640 12.89 8.09 7.59
C PRO A 640 14.39 7.98 7.29
N ILE A 641 14.76 7.84 6.02
CA ILE A 641 16.18 7.74 5.61
C ILE A 641 16.91 9.00 6.06
N MET A 642 16.32 10.16 5.76
CA MET A 642 16.87 11.46 6.15
C MET A 642 17.02 11.58 7.68
N SER A 643 16.02 11.11 8.44
CA SER A 643 16.03 11.15 9.89
C SER A 643 17.12 10.25 10.49
N VAL A 644 17.29 9.02 9.98
CA VAL A 644 18.34 8.10 10.46
C VAL A 644 19.73 8.58 10.08
N LEU A 645 19.94 9.07 8.86
CA LEU A 645 21.21 9.67 8.44
C LEU A 645 21.57 10.90 9.29
N LEU A 646 20.59 11.76 9.60
CA LEU A 646 20.80 12.92 10.47
C LEU A 646 21.26 12.49 11.86
N VAL A 647 20.60 11.50 12.47
CA VAL A 647 21.00 10.96 13.76
C VAL A 647 22.39 10.33 13.69
N GLY A 648 22.71 9.57 12.63
CA GLY A 648 24.03 8.99 12.40
C GLY A 648 25.14 10.05 12.34
N LEU A 649 24.91 11.16 11.64
CA LEU A 649 25.84 12.29 11.57
C LEU A 649 26.01 12.98 12.93
N VAL A 650 24.92 13.19 13.68
CA VAL A 650 24.96 13.81 15.03
C VAL A 650 25.73 12.92 16.02
N VAL A 651 25.49 11.61 16.01
CA VAL A 651 26.19 10.65 16.87
C VAL A 651 27.69 10.63 16.54
N THR A 652 28.05 10.63 15.26
CA THR A 652 29.45 10.68 14.80
C THR A 652 30.14 11.97 15.22
N ALA A 653 29.48 13.12 15.07
CA ALA A 653 30.02 14.42 15.48
C ALA A 653 30.26 14.50 17.00
N ARG A 654 29.34 13.98 17.81
CA ARG A 654 29.49 13.91 19.27
C ARG A 654 30.66 13.03 19.69
N ARG A 655 30.87 11.90 19.01
CA ARG A 655 32.01 11.00 19.25
C ARG A 655 33.36 11.67 18.95
N ARG A 656 33.48 12.34 17.80
CA ARG A 656 34.71 13.06 17.44
C ARG A 656 35.09 14.11 18.50
N LYS A 657 34.10 14.86 19.00
CA LYS A 657 34.30 15.83 20.10
C LYS A 657 34.69 15.17 21.43
N ALA A 658 34.07 14.04 21.79
CA ALA A 658 34.41 13.33 23.03
C ALA A 658 35.84 12.77 23.00
N HIS A 659 36.28 12.22 21.86
CA HIS A 659 37.65 11.76 21.68
C HIS A 659 38.66 12.92 21.71
N SER A 660 38.37 14.06 21.08
CA SER A 660 39.26 15.22 21.15
C SER A 660 39.39 15.78 22.57
N HIS A 661 38.31 15.76 23.36
CA HIS A 661 38.36 16.17 24.77
C HIS A 661 39.15 15.21 25.66
N ARG A 662 39.08 13.89 25.42
CA ARG A 662 39.89 12.90 26.13
C ARG A 662 41.37 13.01 25.77
N ALA A 663 41.69 13.11 24.49
CA ALA A 663 43.08 13.29 24.02
C ALA A 663 43.71 14.61 24.54
N ALA A 664 42.92 15.69 24.62
CA ALA A 664 43.38 16.95 25.20
C ALA A 664 43.51 16.92 26.74
N GLY A 665 42.81 16.00 27.41
CA GLY A 665 42.91 15.76 28.86
C GLY A 665 44.07 14.83 29.24
N GLU A 666 44.46 13.90 28.37
CA GLU A 666 45.64 13.02 28.55
C GLU A 666 46.97 13.72 28.18
N ALA A 667 46.91 14.79 27.38
CA ALA A 667 48.07 15.60 27.00
C ALA A 667 48.39 16.74 27.99
N ARG A 668 47.59 16.91 29.05
CA ARG A 668 47.81 17.84 30.17
C ARG A 668 48.18 17.06 31.41
#